data_AF-A0A9J7ISX2-F1
#
_entry.id   AF-A0A9J7ISX2-F1
#
_cell.length_a   1.000
_cell.length_b   1.000
_cell.length_c   1.000
_cell.angle_alpha   90.00
_cell.angle_beta   90.00
_cell.angle_gamma   90.00
#
_symmetry.space_group_name_H-M   'P 1'
#
loop_
_entity.id
_entity.type
_entity.pdbx_description
1 polymer ?
#
loop_
_entity_poly.entity_id
_entity_poly.type
_entity_poly.pdbx_seq_one_letter_code
_entity_poly.pdbx_strand_id
1 'polypeptide(L)'
;MAQIKFEGDITNINERQLEFVNEVIAKQNLQVEKVIFNRMGKAGDNFISDVKRIVVEAKDGNLTMIIKTAPAMEVLRSSLNTDLMFKNEHVMYTEVLPKLLALQKEAGVPEAEHLRFAKCYGSLDEAPNEVILLEDLNESDFKMLNKFDPLPENCLRSILKNFAILHSLAFVLKNKEPETYDLFKNKLKNTWEPKYKDPDFDLQFKMFNKVNSQLLDDDRQKEILKNMLTDVCKEIENLLKDKDNKYSVIQQGDAWTNNFMFKFEEGELRESVMIDYQASASISPASDLLFMLFNCTEHETRSKNFVAWIDYYHLELDKSLSYFDLKADDIYPRDQLDADLKRYGKISFAIIILFTNILMRDSSEAGNLLEALQNGGIKEAMEEMSKRKMNKETAERARHRIVGLIDSYIQFGLLSHLIMARYKFEGDFENITETQLNFINKVVQEQNLDVDKVVFLTVGKPGDNFGSNVKRISIEGKKGTLKMIVKIAPIDEVQRQMTLTEILFKNEHFMYMNVLPKFLSLQRHAFDLQTPEEDFLQFARCYGSFTEAPNEVIILEDLCESKYVMMDKFNSLTSECMQSVLKSLAVFHTLSYALKQQEPETFAYYKNELVDVWDLMAHNPEFKMHTETFIGVVQAILDGDDNKKLVKDKLSDIVQLIMKLAKWEQNNKHSVILQGDSWTNNIMFKIQDDNVQTIMIDFQGSANSNPMVDVLYAIFNCSDRNTRARHYYEWLDYYYSELDKSLSNFGLKSNYIYPRDQMDADMKRYGKLIFGMSIMLANVLMRDTNEALELMEAMNTTADMNELMESMGNQTLNNGTIVRVRRKVEELIDCFTHYGLI
;
A
#
# COMPACT_ATOMS: atom_id res chain seq x y z
N MET A 1 63.10 4.70 -20.61
CA MET A 1 62.09 4.34 -21.63
C MET A 1 62.00 5.51 -22.59
N ALA A 2 61.92 5.26 -23.89
CA ALA A 2 61.65 6.34 -24.85
C ALA A 2 60.28 6.95 -24.49
N GLN A 3 60.20 8.29 -24.46
CA GLN A 3 58.96 9.00 -24.18
C GLN A 3 57.99 8.72 -25.32
N ILE A 4 56.91 7.98 -25.05
CA ILE A 4 55.86 7.70 -26.04
C ILE A 4 55.29 9.04 -26.49
N LYS A 5 55.26 9.26 -27.81
CA LYS A 5 54.74 10.50 -28.39
C LYS A 5 53.22 10.44 -28.43
N PHE A 6 52.56 11.29 -27.66
CA PHE A 6 51.11 11.48 -27.71
C PHE A 6 50.74 12.57 -28.73
N GLU A 7 49.78 12.29 -29.59
CA GLU A 7 49.27 13.18 -30.65
C GLU A 7 47.73 13.23 -30.62
N GLY A 8 47.13 14.20 -31.30
CA GLY A 8 45.67 14.31 -31.46
C GLY A 8 44.97 15.12 -30.36
N ASP A 9 43.72 14.78 -30.06
CA ASP A 9 42.88 15.45 -29.06
C ASP A 9 43.20 14.98 -27.64
N ILE A 10 44.24 15.56 -27.06
CA ILE A 10 44.64 15.34 -25.66
C ILE A 10 43.97 16.32 -24.67
N THR A 11 42.99 17.11 -25.11
CA THR A 11 42.29 18.05 -24.22
C THR A 11 41.61 17.28 -23.08
N ASN A 12 41.56 17.85 -21.87
CA ASN A 12 40.98 17.21 -20.67
C ASN A 12 41.63 15.89 -20.22
N ILE A 13 42.82 15.53 -20.71
CA ILE A 13 43.61 14.42 -20.18
C ILE A 13 44.78 14.99 -19.39
N ASN A 14 44.91 14.61 -18.12
CA ASN A 14 45.97 15.09 -17.24
C ASN A 14 47.23 14.20 -17.30
N GLU A 15 48.33 14.67 -16.71
CA GLU A 15 49.62 13.98 -16.74
C GLU A 15 49.55 12.58 -16.11
N ARG A 16 48.87 12.44 -14.96
CA ARG A 16 48.70 11.14 -14.28
C ARG A 16 47.91 10.14 -15.13
N GLN A 17 46.90 10.61 -15.85
CA GLN A 17 46.13 9.78 -16.78
C GLN A 17 46.99 9.32 -17.97
N LEU A 18 47.85 10.20 -18.51
CA LEU A 18 48.80 9.83 -19.58
C LEU A 18 49.87 8.84 -19.10
N GLU A 19 50.37 8.98 -17.87
CA GLU A 19 51.25 8.00 -17.24
C GLU A 19 50.59 6.63 -17.18
N PHE A 20 49.34 6.55 -16.72
CA PHE A 20 48.61 5.30 -16.66
C PHE A 20 48.36 4.67 -18.04
N VAL A 21 48.04 5.48 -19.05
CA VAL A 21 47.93 5.01 -20.44
C VAL A 21 49.26 4.39 -20.90
N ASN A 22 50.39 5.02 -20.60
CA ASN A 22 51.72 4.46 -20.90
C ASN A 22 51.97 3.13 -20.17
N GLU A 23 51.60 3.03 -18.90
CA GLU A 23 51.72 1.78 -18.12
C GLU A 23 50.90 0.63 -18.75
N VAL A 24 49.69 0.93 -19.22
CA VAL A 24 48.81 -0.06 -19.86
C VAL A 24 49.33 -0.49 -21.22
N ILE A 25 49.83 0.46 -22.02
CA ILE A 25 50.43 0.20 -23.33
C ILE A 25 51.71 -0.63 -23.20
N ALA A 26 52.56 -0.34 -22.21
CA ALA A 26 53.79 -1.10 -21.96
C ALA A 26 53.51 -2.58 -21.66
N LYS A 27 52.34 -2.91 -21.11
CA LYS A 27 51.90 -4.30 -20.86
C LYS A 27 51.41 -5.03 -22.12
N GLN A 28 51.18 -4.34 -23.24
CA GLN A 28 50.71 -4.96 -24.49
C GLN A 28 51.85 -5.56 -25.34
N ASN A 29 53.11 -5.44 -24.91
CA ASN A 29 54.30 -5.95 -25.63
C ASN A 29 54.42 -5.46 -27.08
N LEU A 30 54.03 -4.20 -27.34
CA LEU A 30 54.10 -3.56 -28.67
C LEU A 30 55.33 -2.66 -28.81
N GLN A 31 55.95 -2.62 -29.99
CA GLN A 31 56.97 -1.63 -30.34
C GLN A 31 56.32 -0.31 -30.78
N VAL A 32 55.88 0.48 -29.81
CA VAL A 32 55.11 1.70 -30.01
C VAL A 32 55.94 2.82 -30.63
N GLU A 33 55.41 3.43 -31.69
CA GLU A 33 55.96 4.63 -32.31
C GLU A 33 55.27 5.89 -31.81
N LYS A 34 53.93 5.87 -31.75
CA LYS A 34 53.11 6.98 -31.23
C LYS A 34 51.71 6.52 -30.82
N VAL A 35 51.02 7.37 -30.07
CA VAL A 35 49.64 7.15 -29.62
C VAL A 35 48.80 8.36 -30.01
N ILE A 36 47.71 8.13 -30.73
CA ILE A 36 46.85 9.18 -31.28
C ILE A 36 45.49 9.16 -30.58
N PHE A 37 45.11 10.29 -29.99
CA PHE A 37 43.78 10.48 -29.41
C PHE A 37 42.83 11.10 -30.45
N ASN A 38 41.69 10.45 -30.65
CA ASN A 38 40.63 10.89 -31.55
C ASN A 38 39.34 11.10 -30.75
N ARG A 39 38.68 12.24 -30.98
CA ARG A 39 37.38 12.53 -30.38
C ARG A 39 36.32 11.51 -30.82
N MET A 40 35.50 11.06 -29.88
CA MET A 40 34.39 10.13 -30.13
C MET A 40 33.04 10.75 -29.76
N GLY A 41 32.00 10.44 -30.53
CA GLY A 41 30.61 10.84 -30.26
C GLY A 41 30.27 12.31 -30.57
N LYS A 42 28.99 12.63 -30.45
CA LYS A 42 28.40 13.97 -30.52
C LYS A 42 27.97 14.45 -29.12
N ALA A 43 27.67 15.74 -28.99
CA ALA A 43 27.06 16.26 -27.75
C ALA A 43 25.75 15.52 -27.45
N GLY A 44 25.63 15.03 -26.22
CA GLY A 44 24.49 14.22 -25.76
C GLY A 44 24.65 12.69 -25.91
N ASP A 45 25.83 12.22 -26.35
CA ASP A 45 26.17 10.79 -26.33
C ASP A 45 26.84 10.39 -25.00
N ASN A 46 27.60 11.29 -24.37
CA ASN A 46 28.29 11.08 -23.09
C ASN A 46 28.11 12.31 -22.19
N PHE A 47 27.36 12.18 -21.08
CA PHE A 47 27.10 13.30 -20.15
C PHE A 47 28.03 13.32 -18.92
N ILE A 48 28.58 12.15 -18.55
CA ILE A 48 29.26 11.94 -17.25
C ILE A 48 30.77 11.79 -17.40
N SER A 49 31.26 11.49 -18.62
CA SER A 49 32.67 11.21 -18.88
C SER A 49 33.11 11.76 -20.25
N ASP A 50 34.42 11.97 -20.41
CA ASP A 50 35.03 12.21 -21.71
C ASP A 50 35.47 10.87 -22.31
N VAL A 51 34.97 10.56 -23.50
CA VAL A 51 35.22 9.29 -24.18
C VAL A 51 35.97 9.58 -25.48
N LYS A 52 37.12 8.93 -25.65
CA LYS A 52 37.98 9.09 -26.83
C LYS A 52 38.41 7.74 -27.35
N ARG A 53 38.75 7.69 -28.64
CA ARG A 53 39.41 6.54 -29.26
C ARG A 53 40.91 6.81 -29.22
N ILE A 54 41.68 5.83 -28.75
CA ILE A 54 43.14 5.85 -28.83
C ILE A 54 43.63 4.83 -29.85
N VAL A 55 44.50 5.28 -30.75
CA VAL A 55 45.17 4.42 -31.73
C VAL A 55 46.65 4.37 -31.36
N VAL A 56 47.11 3.19 -30.92
CA VAL A 56 48.51 2.90 -30.65
C VAL A 56 49.13 2.40 -31.95
N GLU A 57 49.93 3.24 -32.59
CA GLU A 57 50.69 2.85 -33.77
C GLU A 57 51.99 2.18 -33.33
N ALA A 58 52.17 0.92 -33.74
CA ALA A 58 53.34 0.13 -33.41
C ALA A 58 53.83 -0.64 -34.64
N LYS A 59 55.14 -0.93 -34.67
CA LYS A 59 55.77 -1.64 -35.80
C LYS A 59 55.19 -3.04 -36.04
N ASP A 60 54.70 -3.66 -34.98
CA ASP A 60 54.22 -5.04 -34.98
C ASP A 60 52.68 -5.13 -35.12
N GLY A 61 52.01 -4.00 -35.43
CA GLY A 61 50.56 -3.90 -35.62
C GLY A 61 49.92 -2.83 -34.74
N ASN A 62 48.89 -2.16 -35.26
CA ASN A 62 48.18 -1.13 -34.53
C ASN A 62 47.21 -1.74 -33.51
N LEU A 63 47.04 -1.06 -32.37
CA LEU A 63 46.03 -1.40 -31.36
C LEU A 63 45.10 -0.21 -31.15
N THR A 64 43.81 -0.43 -31.32
CA THR A 64 42.77 0.57 -31.06
C THR A 64 42.05 0.26 -29.75
N MET A 65 41.88 1.27 -28.90
CA MET A 65 41.16 1.17 -27.63
C MET A 65 40.24 2.37 -27.44
N ILE A 66 39.27 2.23 -26.54
CA ILE A 66 38.46 3.33 -26.01
C ILE A 66 39.02 3.74 -24.66
N ILE A 67 39.22 5.05 -24.46
CA ILE A 67 39.53 5.63 -23.17
C ILE A 67 38.31 6.40 -22.65
N LYS A 68 37.88 6.08 -21.44
CA LYS A 68 36.88 6.81 -20.68
C LYS A 68 37.58 7.48 -19.50
N THR A 69 37.54 8.81 -19.43
CA THR A 69 38.15 9.59 -18.35
C THR A 69 37.11 10.34 -17.54
N ALA A 70 37.31 10.39 -16.23
CA ALA A 70 36.46 11.18 -15.35
C ALA A 70 36.70 12.69 -15.57
N PRO A 71 35.66 13.53 -15.47
CA PRO A 71 35.82 14.98 -15.49
C PRO A 71 36.70 15.44 -14.32
N ALA A 72 37.58 16.39 -14.58
CA ALA A 72 38.43 17.01 -13.56
C ALA A 72 37.69 18.08 -12.72
N MET A 73 36.58 18.62 -13.22
CA MET A 73 35.86 19.71 -12.57
C MET A 73 35.04 19.23 -11.36
N GLU A 74 35.36 19.74 -10.17
CA GLU A 74 34.77 19.31 -8.90
C GLU A 74 33.24 19.44 -8.84
N VAL A 75 32.68 20.51 -9.43
CA VAL A 75 31.23 20.74 -9.49
C VAL A 75 30.51 19.59 -10.21
N LEU A 76 31.05 19.13 -11.34
CA LEU A 76 30.51 17.98 -12.07
C LEU A 76 30.68 16.69 -11.27
N ARG A 77 31.85 16.49 -10.69
CA ARG A 77 32.18 15.27 -9.93
C ARG A 77 31.22 15.05 -8.77
N SER A 78 30.99 16.11 -7.99
CA SER A 78 30.06 16.12 -6.87
C SER A 78 28.61 15.93 -7.33
N SER A 79 28.15 16.69 -8.34
CA SER A 79 26.75 16.64 -8.79
C SER A 79 26.35 15.29 -9.40
N LEU A 80 27.29 14.60 -10.06
CA LEU A 80 27.03 13.35 -10.78
C LEU A 80 27.45 12.10 -10.01
N ASN A 81 28.00 12.22 -8.79
CA ASN A 81 28.63 11.10 -8.07
C ASN A 81 29.69 10.38 -8.92
N THR A 82 30.53 11.14 -9.64
CA THR A 82 31.50 10.59 -10.61
C THR A 82 32.40 9.53 -10.00
N ASP A 83 32.95 9.78 -8.81
CA ASP A 83 33.82 8.85 -8.08
C ASP A 83 33.13 7.49 -7.85
N LEU A 84 31.84 7.53 -7.49
CA LEU A 84 31.03 6.34 -7.25
C LEU A 84 30.79 5.55 -8.54
N MET A 85 30.45 6.26 -9.61
CA MET A 85 30.12 5.70 -10.92
C MET A 85 31.35 5.04 -11.58
N PHE A 86 32.49 5.72 -11.57
CA PHE A 86 33.76 5.17 -12.06
C PHE A 86 34.24 3.99 -11.23
N LYS A 87 34.07 4.05 -9.90
CA LYS A 87 34.41 2.92 -9.02
C LYS A 87 33.56 1.69 -9.29
N ASN A 88 32.25 1.85 -9.48
CA ASN A 88 31.37 0.72 -9.84
C ASN A 88 31.81 0.09 -11.17
N GLU A 89 32.04 0.92 -12.19
CA GLU A 89 32.48 0.43 -13.51
C GLU A 89 33.86 -0.22 -13.45
N HIS A 90 34.79 0.34 -12.67
CA HIS A 90 36.10 -0.26 -12.37
C HIS A 90 35.92 -1.68 -11.82
N VAL A 91 35.17 -1.83 -10.72
CA VAL A 91 34.94 -3.13 -10.06
C VAL A 91 34.30 -4.13 -11.02
N MET A 92 33.37 -3.68 -11.86
CA MET A 92 32.73 -4.55 -12.85
C MET A 92 33.73 -5.11 -13.86
N TYR A 93 34.60 -4.28 -14.43
CA TYR A 93 35.57 -4.73 -15.43
C TYR A 93 36.78 -5.46 -14.85
N THR A 94 37.27 -5.08 -13.66
CA THR A 94 38.49 -5.64 -13.08
C THR A 94 38.25 -6.87 -12.22
N GLU A 95 37.04 -7.03 -11.66
CA GLU A 95 36.74 -8.10 -10.71
C GLU A 95 35.52 -8.94 -11.09
N VAL A 96 34.35 -8.31 -11.27
CA VAL A 96 33.08 -9.05 -11.40
C VAL A 96 33.00 -9.80 -12.72
N LEU A 97 33.03 -9.09 -13.86
CA LEU A 97 32.89 -9.70 -15.19
C LEU A 97 33.93 -10.80 -15.46
N PRO A 98 35.23 -10.63 -15.11
CA PRO A 98 36.20 -11.71 -15.20
C PRO A 98 35.84 -12.94 -14.36
N LYS A 99 35.35 -12.76 -13.13
CA LYS A 99 34.93 -13.88 -12.27
C LYS A 99 33.69 -14.59 -12.82
N LEU A 100 32.71 -13.85 -13.35
CA LEU A 100 31.53 -14.46 -13.97
C LEU A 100 31.91 -15.31 -15.20
N LEU A 101 32.82 -14.82 -16.04
CA LEU A 101 33.32 -15.60 -17.18
C LEU A 101 34.14 -16.83 -16.74
N ALA A 102 34.93 -16.70 -15.66
CA ALA A 102 35.66 -17.83 -15.11
C ALA A 102 34.70 -18.94 -14.63
N LEU A 103 33.61 -18.58 -13.94
CA LEU A 103 32.58 -19.53 -13.52
C LEU A 103 31.97 -20.29 -14.71
N GLN A 104 31.67 -19.59 -15.81
CA GLN A 104 31.14 -20.22 -17.01
C GLN A 104 32.14 -21.21 -17.63
N LYS A 105 33.42 -20.84 -17.69
CA LYS A 105 34.48 -21.72 -18.21
C LYS A 105 34.69 -22.95 -17.32
N GLU A 106 34.71 -22.77 -16.01
CA GLU A 106 34.88 -23.86 -15.03
C GLU A 106 33.71 -24.84 -15.06
N ALA A 107 32.49 -24.35 -15.25
CA ALA A 107 31.29 -25.19 -15.39
C ALA A 107 31.14 -25.84 -16.79
N GLY A 108 32.05 -25.54 -17.73
CA GLY A 108 31.97 -26.08 -19.09
C GLY A 108 30.81 -25.54 -19.92
N VAL A 109 30.32 -24.33 -19.61
CA VAL A 109 29.30 -23.63 -20.40
C VAL A 109 29.82 -23.45 -21.84
N PRO A 110 29.02 -23.70 -22.89
CA PRO A 110 29.43 -23.46 -24.27
C PRO A 110 29.83 -22.00 -24.51
N GLU A 111 30.85 -21.77 -25.33
CA GLU A 111 31.38 -20.41 -25.60
C GLU A 111 30.31 -19.45 -26.16
N ALA A 112 29.37 -19.96 -26.96
CA ALA A 112 28.23 -19.19 -27.49
C ALA A 112 27.21 -18.75 -26.42
N GLU A 113 27.33 -19.26 -25.19
CA GLU A 113 26.52 -18.90 -24.03
C GLU A 113 27.34 -18.11 -22.99
N HIS A 114 28.60 -17.78 -23.29
CA HIS A 114 29.42 -16.94 -22.41
C HIS A 114 28.94 -15.50 -22.42
N LEU A 115 29.03 -14.84 -21.27
CA LEU A 115 28.78 -13.42 -21.17
C LEU A 115 29.89 -12.66 -21.93
N ARG A 116 29.53 -12.01 -23.04
CA ARG A 116 30.45 -11.15 -23.79
C ARG A 116 30.44 -9.72 -23.22
N PHE A 117 31.63 -9.22 -22.89
CA PHE A 117 31.87 -7.83 -22.48
C PHE A 117 33.18 -7.33 -23.07
N ALA A 118 33.31 -6.01 -23.26
CA ALA A 118 34.51 -5.39 -23.81
C ALA A 118 35.75 -5.75 -22.98
N LYS A 119 36.84 -6.14 -23.63
CA LYS A 119 38.10 -6.42 -22.93
C LYS A 119 38.59 -5.15 -22.24
N CYS A 120 38.83 -5.22 -20.93
CA CYS A 120 39.49 -4.15 -20.18
C CYS A 120 41.02 -4.30 -20.27
N TYR A 121 41.69 -3.33 -20.87
CA TYR A 121 43.16 -3.28 -20.93
C TYR A 121 43.77 -2.73 -19.64
N GLY A 122 43.04 -1.86 -18.94
CA GLY A 122 43.42 -1.34 -17.63
C GLY A 122 42.39 -0.35 -17.10
N SER A 123 42.28 -0.26 -15.78
CA SER A 123 41.45 0.74 -15.12
C SER A 123 42.16 1.31 -13.88
N LEU A 124 42.07 2.62 -13.71
CA LEU A 124 42.63 3.39 -12.61
C LEU A 124 41.48 3.97 -11.77
N ASP A 125 41.33 3.49 -10.53
CA ASP A 125 40.38 3.99 -9.52
C ASP A 125 41.12 4.93 -8.55
N GLU A 126 41.53 6.10 -9.06
CA GLU A 126 42.29 7.11 -8.32
C GLU A 126 41.69 8.49 -8.57
N ALA A 127 40.82 8.99 -7.70
CA ALA A 127 40.23 10.32 -7.84
C ALA A 127 41.29 11.44 -7.74
N PRO A 128 41.28 12.48 -8.62
CA PRO A 128 40.36 12.74 -9.73
C PRO A 128 40.88 12.28 -11.11
N ASN A 129 41.78 11.30 -11.12
CA ASN A 129 42.53 10.78 -12.26
C ASN A 129 41.91 9.50 -12.84
N GLU A 130 40.63 9.22 -12.61
CA GLU A 130 40.06 7.93 -13.00
C GLU A 130 40.09 7.72 -14.53
N VAL A 131 40.47 6.50 -14.93
CA VAL A 131 40.60 6.08 -16.34
C VAL A 131 40.11 4.64 -16.49
N ILE A 132 39.38 4.37 -17.57
CA ILE A 132 39.08 3.00 -18.01
C ILE A 132 39.47 2.86 -19.48
N LEU A 133 40.30 1.87 -19.79
CA LEU A 133 40.76 1.53 -21.15
C LEU A 133 40.10 0.23 -21.60
N LEU A 134 39.26 0.31 -22.62
CA LEU A 134 38.42 -0.78 -23.10
C LEU A 134 38.72 -1.11 -24.57
N GLU A 135 38.33 -2.32 -24.96
CA GLU A 135 38.23 -2.74 -26.35
C GLU A 135 37.40 -1.78 -27.19
N ASP A 136 37.94 -1.37 -28.34
CA ASP A 136 37.14 -0.71 -29.36
C ASP A 136 36.34 -1.76 -30.14
N LEU A 137 35.09 -1.97 -29.72
CA LEU A 137 34.18 -2.93 -30.35
C LEU A 137 33.88 -2.58 -31.82
N ASN A 138 34.13 -1.35 -32.28
CA ASN A 138 33.99 -1.00 -33.70
C ASN A 138 34.97 -1.78 -34.59
N GLU A 139 36.15 -2.15 -34.09
CA GLU A 139 37.13 -2.99 -34.82
C GLU A 139 36.63 -4.42 -35.04
N SER A 140 35.60 -4.84 -34.30
CA SER A 140 34.95 -6.15 -34.42
C SER A 140 33.55 -6.05 -35.06
N ASP A 141 33.32 -5.02 -35.87
CA ASP A 141 32.07 -4.74 -36.61
C ASP A 141 30.82 -4.52 -35.73
N PHE A 142 31.00 -4.26 -34.44
CA PHE A 142 29.88 -3.85 -33.60
C PHE A 142 29.54 -2.38 -33.86
N LYS A 143 28.24 -2.09 -33.84
CA LYS A 143 27.72 -0.73 -33.97
C LYS A 143 26.61 -0.46 -32.96
N MET A 144 26.55 0.78 -32.52
CA MET A 144 25.44 1.32 -31.75
C MET A 144 24.26 1.60 -32.68
N LEU A 145 23.03 1.37 -32.22
CA LEU A 145 21.82 1.75 -32.95
C LEU A 145 21.38 3.16 -32.55
N ASN A 146 20.53 3.78 -33.37
CA ASN A 146 20.04 5.13 -33.11
C ASN A 146 19.09 5.16 -31.91
N LYS A 147 19.40 5.99 -30.90
CA LYS A 147 18.60 6.15 -29.68
C LYS A 147 17.16 6.63 -29.89
N PHE A 148 16.88 7.27 -31.02
CA PHE A 148 15.52 7.75 -31.33
C PHE A 148 14.64 6.68 -31.95
N ASP A 149 15.24 5.59 -32.45
CA ASP A 149 14.51 4.49 -33.07
C ASP A 149 14.29 3.37 -32.03
N PRO A 150 13.09 2.75 -31.98
CA PRO A 150 12.88 1.59 -31.12
C PRO A 150 13.78 0.43 -31.54
N LEU A 151 14.30 -0.32 -30.56
CA LEU A 151 15.11 -1.50 -30.84
C LEU A 151 14.29 -2.56 -31.60
N PRO A 152 14.84 -3.15 -32.67
CA PRO A 152 14.25 -4.30 -33.33
C PRO A 152 14.08 -5.49 -32.37
N GLU A 153 13.07 -6.32 -32.62
CA GLU A 153 12.72 -7.49 -31.78
C GLU A 153 13.90 -8.45 -31.55
N ASN A 154 14.67 -8.75 -32.59
CA ASN A 154 15.84 -9.64 -32.48
C ASN A 154 16.93 -9.04 -31.58
N CYS A 155 17.19 -7.73 -31.71
CA CYS A 155 18.10 -7.00 -30.82
C CYS A 155 17.62 -7.04 -29.38
N LEU A 156 16.34 -6.80 -29.14
CA LEU A 156 15.74 -6.82 -27.81
C LEU A 156 15.88 -8.19 -27.13
N ARG A 157 15.55 -9.28 -27.85
CA ARG A 157 15.74 -10.64 -27.36
C ARG A 157 17.20 -10.97 -27.08
N SER A 158 18.13 -10.47 -27.88
CA SER A 158 19.57 -10.63 -27.62
C SER A 158 20.00 -9.96 -26.30
N ILE A 159 19.47 -8.77 -26.00
CA ILE A 159 19.73 -8.08 -24.72
C ILE A 159 19.07 -8.77 -23.53
N LEU A 160 17.82 -9.23 -23.68
CA LEU A 160 17.14 -10.00 -22.62
C LEU A 160 17.90 -11.28 -22.27
N LYS A 161 18.48 -11.96 -23.29
CA LYS A 161 19.37 -13.11 -23.08
C LYS A 161 20.63 -12.70 -22.30
N ASN A 162 21.25 -11.58 -22.65
CA ASN A 162 22.43 -11.08 -21.93
C ASN A 162 22.13 -10.74 -20.45
N PHE A 163 20.96 -10.15 -20.15
CA PHE A 163 20.51 -9.96 -18.77
C PHE A 163 20.28 -11.28 -18.04
N ALA A 164 19.61 -12.23 -18.69
CA ALA A 164 19.39 -13.54 -18.10
C ALA A 164 20.71 -14.23 -17.74
N ILE A 165 21.73 -14.15 -18.60
CA ILE A 165 23.07 -14.66 -18.32
C ILE A 165 23.70 -13.92 -17.14
N LEU A 166 23.76 -12.57 -17.18
CA LEU A 166 24.35 -11.78 -16.10
C LEU A 166 23.69 -12.05 -14.73
N HIS A 167 22.36 -12.01 -14.68
CA HIS A 167 21.59 -12.23 -13.46
C HIS A 167 21.72 -13.68 -12.96
N SER A 168 21.72 -14.68 -13.86
CA SER A 168 21.94 -16.08 -13.47
C SER A 168 23.29 -16.28 -12.80
N LEU A 169 24.36 -15.66 -13.32
CA LEU A 169 25.71 -15.82 -12.79
C LEU A 169 25.86 -15.12 -11.43
N ALA A 170 25.16 -14.00 -11.23
CA ALA A 170 25.05 -13.37 -9.91
C ALA A 170 24.32 -14.27 -8.90
N PHE A 171 23.23 -14.94 -9.31
CA PHE A 171 22.57 -15.94 -8.46
C PHE A 171 23.46 -17.16 -8.18
N VAL A 172 24.23 -17.64 -9.18
CA VAL A 172 25.18 -18.73 -9.01
C VAL A 172 26.23 -18.36 -7.96
N LEU A 173 26.81 -17.16 -8.05
CA LEU A 173 27.72 -16.65 -7.01
C LEU A 173 27.05 -16.66 -5.65
N LYS A 174 25.83 -16.12 -5.53
CA LYS A 174 25.10 -16.06 -4.26
C LYS A 174 24.85 -17.45 -3.64
N ASN A 175 24.66 -18.47 -4.47
CA ASN A 175 24.37 -19.84 -4.01
C ASN A 175 25.63 -20.68 -3.79
N LYS A 176 26.66 -20.55 -4.65
CA LYS A 176 27.85 -21.41 -4.64
C LYS A 176 29.09 -20.75 -4.03
N GLU A 177 29.19 -19.42 -4.09
CA GLU A 177 30.30 -18.63 -3.57
C GLU A 177 29.79 -17.34 -2.85
N PRO A 178 28.97 -17.48 -1.79
CA PRO A 178 28.28 -16.34 -1.16
C PRO A 178 29.24 -15.27 -0.62
N GLU A 179 30.42 -15.65 -0.13
CA GLU A 179 31.43 -14.69 0.32
C GLU A 179 31.96 -13.80 -0.81
N THR A 180 32.12 -14.36 -2.01
CA THR A 180 32.51 -13.62 -3.21
C THR A 180 31.38 -12.72 -3.69
N TYR A 181 30.13 -13.22 -3.65
CA TYR A 181 28.96 -12.38 -3.93
C TYR A 181 28.90 -11.17 -2.99
N ASP A 182 29.01 -11.39 -1.68
CA ASP A 182 28.95 -10.34 -0.67
C ASP A 182 30.12 -9.35 -0.81
N LEU A 183 31.32 -9.82 -1.16
CA LEU A 183 32.45 -8.95 -1.48
C LEU A 183 32.10 -7.99 -2.62
N PHE A 184 31.60 -8.51 -3.75
CA PHE A 184 31.24 -7.68 -4.91
C PHE A 184 30.08 -6.74 -4.61
N LYS A 185 29.01 -7.26 -3.99
CA LYS A 185 27.86 -6.48 -3.53
C LYS A 185 28.28 -5.33 -2.62
N ASN A 186 29.24 -5.55 -1.72
CA ASN A 186 29.68 -4.50 -0.80
C ASN A 186 30.56 -3.43 -1.48
N LYS A 187 31.29 -3.80 -2.54
CA LYS A 187 32.07 -2.87 -3.36
C LYS A 187 31.19 -2.02 -4.27
N LEU A 188 30.16 -2.62 -4.87
CA LEU A 188 29.20 -1.94 -5.75
C LEU A 188 28.18 -1.14 -4.93
N LYS A 189 28.09 0.16 -5.19
CA LYS A 189 27.20 1.06 -4.43
C LYS A 189 26.05 1.54 -5.29
N ASN A 190 24.85 1.53 -4.72
CA ASN A 190 23.66 2.04 -5.38
C ASN A 190 23.77 3.56 -5.52
N THR A 191 23.71 4.05 -6.76
CA THR A 191 23.88 5.48 -7.10
C THR A 191 22.74 6.37 -6.61
N TRP A 192 21.60 5.78 -6.21
CA TRP A 192 20.43 6.46 -5.65
C TRP A 192 20.51 6.60 -4.11
N GLU A 193 21.28 5.75 -3.42
CA GLU A 193 21.40 5.76 -1.96
C GLU A 193 21.90 7.10 -1.38
N PRO A 194 22.88 7.81 -1.98
CA PRO A 194 23.28 9.13 -1.51
C PRO A 194 22.19 10.19 -1.72
N LYS A 195 21.32 10.01 -2.72
CA LYS A 195 20.44 11.07 -3.24
C LYS A 195 19.07 11.13 -2.57
N TYR A 196 18.51 10.03 -2.11
CA TYR A 196 17.14 10.05 -1.54
C TYR A 196 17.02 10.87 -0.23
N LYS A 197 18.14 11.12 0.45
CA LYS A 197 18.21 11.98 1.65
C LYS A 197 18.51 13.45 1.35
N ASP A 198 18.83 13.77 0.10
CA ASP A 198 19.15 15.13 -0.32
C ASP A 198 17.84 15.91 -0.59
N PRO A 199 17.56 17.00 0.16
CA PRO A 199 16.39 17.83 -0.09
C PRO A 199 16.35 18.42 -1.51
N ASP A 200 17.52 18.64 -2.12
CA ASP A 200 17.59 19.14 -3.49
C ASP A 200 17.08 18.07 -4.47
N PHE A 201 17.22 16.77 -4.17
CA PHE A 201 16.77 15.70 -5.06
C PHE A 201 15.25 15.63 -5.21
N ASP A 202 14.49 15.88 -4.14
CA ASP A 202 13.02 15.97 -4.21
C ASP A 202 12.56 17.20 -5.02
N LEU A 203 13.26 18.34 -4.84
CA LEU A 203 13.01 19.54 -5.63
C LEU A 203 13.26 19.29 -7.13
N GLN A 204 14.27 18.47 -7.46
CA GLN A 204 14.55 18.08 -8.84
C GLN A 204 13.35 17.33 -9.45
N PHE A 205 12.81 16.31 -8.79
CA PHE A 205 11.63 15.59 -9.30
C PHE A 205 10.42 16.51 -9.50
N LYS A 206 10.18 17.46 -8.59
CA LYS A 206 9.11 18.47 -8.73
C LYS A 206 9.30 19.37 -9.95
N MET A 207 10.53 19.79 -10.22
CA MET A 207 10.85 20.58 -11.41
C MET A 207 10.65 19.76 -12.70
N PHE A 208 11.10 18.50 -12.73
CA PHE A 208 10.86 17.61 -13.87
C PHE A 208 9.38 17.36 -14.12
N ASN A 209 8.61 17.14 -13.05
CA ASN A 209 7.16 17.00 -13.16
C ASN A 209 6.53 18.22 -13.84
N LYS A 210 6.94 19.43 -13.43
CA LYS A 210 6.47 20.68 -14.04
C LYS A 210 6.82 20.78 -15.54
N VAL A 211 8.05 20.46 -15.92
CA VAL A 211 8.48 20.50 -17.33
C VAL A 211 7.72 19.47 -18.17
N ASN A 212 7.63 18.23 -17.70
CA ASN A 212 6.97 17.16 -18.43
C ASN A 212 5.44 17.33 -18.49
N SER A 213 4.81 17.89 -17.45
CA SER A 213 3.38 18.21 -17.45
C SER A 213 3.01 19.25 -18.51
N GLN A 214 3.93 20.17 -18.85
CA GLN A 214 3.71 21.16 -19.92
C GLN A 214 3.75 20.55 -21.32
N LEU A 215 4.28 19.34 -21.47
CA LEU A 215 4.30 18.61 -22.75
C LEU A 215 2.98 17.87 -23.00
N LEU A 216 2.16 17.67 -21.97
CA LEU A 216 0.92 16.91 -22.05
C LEU A 216 -0.28 17.84 -22.22
N ASP A 217 -1.23 17.44 -23.06
CA ASP A 217 -2.47 18.19 -23.27
C ASP A 217 -3.59 17.72 -22.32
N ASP A 218 -3.67 16.41 -22.08
CA ASP A 218 -4.70 15.75 -21.26
C ASP A 218 -4.42 15.90 -19.76
N ASP A 219 -5.35 16.50 -19.03
CA ASP A 219 -5.26 16.71 -17.59
C ASP A 219 -5.19 15.39 -16.80
N ARG A 220 -5.78 14.31 -17.31
CA ARG A 220 -5.66 12.98 -16.71
C ARG A 220 -4.23 12.46 -16.78
N GLN A 221 -3.57 12.65 -17.93
CA GLN A 221 -2.17 12.24 -18.11
C GLN A 221 -1.24 13.07 -17.24
N LYS A 222 -1.52 14.38 -17.08
CA LYS A 222 -0.81 15.25 -16.14
C LYS A 222 -0.96 14.79 -14.69
N GLU A 223 -2.16 14.39 -14.27
CA GLU A 223 -2.38 13.94 -12.89
C GLU A 223 -1.69 12.60 -12.63
N ILE A 224 -1.75 11.65 -13.58
CA ILE A 224 -0.99 10.38 -13.49
C ILE A 224 0.50 10.68 -13.38
N LEU A 225 1.03 11.54 -14.25
CA LEU A 225 2.44 11.93 -14.23
C LEU A 225 2.81 12.55 -12.87
N LYS A 226 2.00 13.48 -12.36
CA LYS A 226 2.20 14.12 -11.07
C LYS A 226 2.25 13.09 -9.94
N ASN A 227 1.30 12.17 -9.88
CA ASN A 227 1.23 11.17 -8.81
C ASN A 227 2.39 10.18 -8.85
N MET A 228 2.83 9.79 -10.03
CA MET A 228 3.99 8.92 -10.19
C MET A 228 5.31 9.58 -9.79
N LEU A 229 5.35 10.91 -9.80
CA LEU A 229 6.50 11.71 -9.39
C LEU A 229 6.38 12.26 -7.96
N THR A 230 5.29 11.96 -7.25
CA THR A 230 5.10 12.30 -5.84
C THR A 230 5.75 11.24 -4.94
N ASP A 231 6.40 11.70 -3.88
CA ASP A 231 7.05 10.87 -2.84
C ASP A 231 8.10 9.88 -3.37
N VAL A 232 8.72 10.17 -4.52
CA VAL A 232 9.73 9.28 -5.14
C VAL A 232 10.88 8.99 -4.18
N CYS A 233 11.35 9.98 -3.42
CA CYS A 233 12.41 9.76 -2.42
C CYS A 233 12.01 8.77 -1.32
N LYS A 234 10.74 8.80 -0.87
CA LYS A 234 10.20 7.86 0.13
C LYS A 234 10.09 6.45 -0.44
N GLU A 235 9.67 6.33 -1.70
CA GLU A 235 9.63 5.04 -2.40
C GLU A 235 11.04 4.45 -2.59
N ILE A 236 12.04 5.27 -2.94
CA ILE A 236 13.44 4.84 -3.01
C ILE A 236 13.90 4.36 -1.63
N GLU A 237 13.61 5.12 -0.56
CA GLU A 237 13.93 4.73 0.81
C GLU A 237 13.31 3.36 1.17
N ASN A 238 12.04 3.13 0.82
CA ASN A 238 11.35 1.88 1.08
C ASN A 238 11.97 0.70 0.35
N LEU A 239 12.39 0.88 -0.91
CA LEU A 239 13.11 -0.17 -1.64
C LEU A 239 14.50 -0.44 -1.05
N LEU A 240 15.20 0.60 -0.58
CA LEU A 240 16.53 0.46 0.02
C LEU A 240 16.50 -0.23 1.39
N LYS A 241 15.36 -0.21 2.11
CA LYS A 241 15.17 -0.98 3.35
C LYS A 241 15.23 -2.49 3.12
N ASP A 242 14.93 -2.96 1.90
CA ASP A 242 14.95 -4.39 1.52
C ASP A 242 16.15 -4.72 0.59
N LYS A 243 17.25 -3.96 0.70
CA LYS A 243 18.44 -4.12 -0.16
C LYS A 243 19.09 -5.51 -0.09
N ASP A 244 18.78 -6.29 0.94
CA ASP A 244 19.34 -7.62 1.19
C ASP A 244 18.36 -8.76 0.85
N ASN A 245 17.34 -8.48 0.05
CA ASN A 245 16.40 -9.51 -0.42
C ASN A 245 17.13 -10.71 -1.07
N LYS A 246 16.63 -11.93 -0.81
CA LYS A 246 17.16 -13.16 -1.41
C LYS A 246 17.12 -13.17 -2.94
N TYR A 247 16.24 -12.39 -3.56
CA TYR A 247 16.10 -12.28 -5.01
C TYR A 247 16.98 -11.18 -5.66
N SER A 248 17.74 -10.40 -4.88
CA SER A 248 18.65 -9.39 -5.43
C SER A 248 19.84 -10.04 -6.17
N VAL A 249 20.25 -9.40 -7.27
CA VAL A 249 21.39 -9.75 -8.14
C VAL A 249 22.25 -8.52 -8.44
N ILE A 250 23.48 -8.75 -8.90
CA ILE A 250 24.30 -7.70 -9.51
C ILE A 250 23.73 -7.41 -10.90
N GLN A 251 23.12 -6.24 -11.06
CA GLN A 251 22.51 -5.75 -12.31
C GLN A 251 23.53 -4.97 -13.16
N GLN A 252 23.21 -4.67 -14.43
CA GLN A 252 23.97 -3.70 -15.23
C GLN A 252 23.66 -2.25 -14.79
N GLY A 253 22.38 -1.90 -14.64
CA GLY A 253 21.90 -0.71 -13.94
C GLY A 253 21.72 0.58 -14.75
N ASP A 254 22.16 0.65 -16.00
CA ASP A 254 22.02 1.81 -16.90
C ASP A 254 21.71 1.37 -18.33
N ALA A 255 20.66 0.55 -18.47
CA ALA A 255 20.38 -0.20 -19.67
C ALA A 255 19.51 0.56 -20.69
N TRP A 256 20.11 1.31 -21.60
CA TRP A 256 19.41 2.00 -22.69
C TRP A 256 20.14 1.84 -24.03
N THR A 257 19.51 2.24 -25.15
CA THR A 257 20.00 1.95 -26.52
C THR A 257 21.49 2.26 -26.76
N ASN A 258 22.02 3.35 -26.20
CA ASN A 258 23.42 3.73 -26.40
C ASN A 258 24.41 2.88 -25.58
N ASN A 259 23.94 2.09 -24.62
CA ASN A 259 24.79 1.19 -23.84
C ASN A 259 24.76 -0.24 -24.42
N PHE A 260 24.25 -0.41 -25.64
CA PHE A 260 24.25 -1.66 -26.39
C PHE A 260 24.96 -1.53 -27.74
N MET A 261 25.83 -2.50 -28.02
CA MET A 261 26.57 -2.63 -29.27
C MET A 261 26.15 -3.92 -29.96
N PHE A 262 25.84 -3.86 -31.25
CA PHE A 262 25.29 -4.98 -32.02
C PHE A 262 26.16 -5.32 -33.23
N LYS A 263 26.40 -6.61 -33.47
CA LYS A 263 27.09 -7.12 -34.65
C LYS A 263 26.10 -7.81 -35.58
N PHE A 264 26.14 -7.44 -36.86
CA PHE A 264 25.29 -8.02 -37.89
C PHE A 264 26.14 -8.65 -38.99
N GLU A 265 25.72 -9.81 -39.48
CA GLU A 265 26.32 -10.47 -40.64
C GLU A 265 25.22 -10.79 -41.64
N GLU A 266 25.40 -10.37 -42.89
CA GLU A 266 24.39 -10.55 -43.97
C GLU A 266 22.99 -9.99 -43.61
N GLY A 267 22.93 -9.00 -42.72
CA GLY A 267 21.68 -8.38 -42.26
C GLY A 267 21.06 -9.03 -41.03
N GLU A 268 21.56 -10.19 -40.60
CA GLU A 268 21.07 -10.91 -39.42
C GLU A 268 21.89 -10.56 -38.17
N LEU A 269 21.22 -10.44 -37.03
CA LEU A 269 21.88 -10.20 -35.75
C LEU A 269 22.67 -11.44 -35.34
N ARG A 270 23.97 -11.25 -35.06
CA ARG A 270 24.86 -12.31 -34.59
C ARG A 270 25.09 -12.25 -33.09
N GLU A 271 25.36 -11.05 -32.60
CA GLU A 271 25.80 -10.87 -31.22
C GLU A 271 25.48 -9.45 -30.73
N SER A 272 25.25 -9.31 -29.43
CA SER A 272 25.09 -8.03 -28.75
C SER A 272 25.98 -7.96 -27.50
N VAL A 273 26.50 -6.78 -27.21
CA VAL A 273 27.35 -6.51 -26.04
C VAL A 273 26.79 -5.35 -25.25
N MET A 274 26.68 -5.52 -23.93
CA MET A 274 26.34 -4.44 -23.00
C MET A 274 27.63 -3.75 -22.55
N ILE A 275 27.60 -2.42 -22.54
CA ILE A 275 28.70 -1.57 -22.08
C ILE A 275 28.21 -0.63 -20.96
N ASP A 276 29.13 0.14 -20.39
CA ASP A 276 28.86 1.15 -19.36
C ASP A 276 28.16 0.60 -18.11
N TYR A 277 28.94 0.00 -17.20
CA TYR A 277 28.44 -0.63 -15.97
C TYR A 277 28.46 0.33 -14.75
N GLN A 278 28.41 1.64 -15.00
CA GLN A 278 28.58 2.67 -13.97
C GLN A 278 27.50 2.67 -12.86
N ALA A 279 26.29 2.19 -13.18
CA ALA A 279 25.17 2.13 -12.24
C ALA A 279 24.93 0.70 -11.68
N SER A 280 25.89 -0.21 -11.88
CA SER A 280 25.78 -1.58 -11.36
C SER A 280 25.73 -1.61 -9.83
N ALA A 281 24.77 -2.36 -9.30
CA ALA A 281 24.52 -2.53 -7.87
C ALA A 281 23.78 -3.85 -7.60
N SER A 282 23.66 -4.25 -6.33
CA SER A 282 22.86 -5.40 -5.93
C SER A 282 21.39 -5.00 -5.69
N ILE A 283 20.48 -5.34 -6.62
CA ILE A 283 19.03 -5.04 -6.54
C ILE A 283 18.20 -6.09 -7.31
N SER A 284 16.87 -5.97 -7.35
CA SER A 284 16.01 -6.89 -8.09
C SER A 284 16.29 -6.87 -9.61
N PRO A 285 16.29 -8.04 -10.29
CA PRO A 285 16.37 -8.13 -11.75
C PRO A 285 15.31 -7.30 -12.50
N ALA A 286 14.15 -7.07 -11.87
CA ALA A 286 13.07 -6.28 -12.44
C ALA A 286 13.48 -4.84 -12.79
N SER A 287 14.48 -4.28 -12.11
CA SER A 287 14.99 -2.94 -12.35
C SER A 287 15.59 -2.79 -13.76
N ASP A 288 16.54 -3.66 -14.15
CA ASP A 288 17.13 -3.67 -15.50
C ASP A 288 16.07 -3.93 -16.58
N LEU A 289 15.14 -4.86 -16.33
CA LEU A 289 14.08 -5.21 -17.27
C LEU A 289 13.13 -4.04 -17.54
N LEU A 290 12.60 -3.42 -16.48
CA LEU A 290 11.71 -2.26 -16.61
C LEU A 290 12.44 -1.09 -17.25
N PHE A 291 13.66 -0.78 -16.80
CA PHE A 291 14.41 0.34 -17.36
C PHE A 291 14.70 0.16 -18.85
N MET A 292 15.19 -1.01 -19.26
CA MET A 292 15.51 -1.30 -20.66
C MET A 292 14.27 -1.33 -21.54
N LEU A 293 13.26 -2.14 -21.17
CA LEU A 293 12.07 -2.33 -22.00
C LEU A 293 11.36 -1.00 -22.24
N PHE A 294 11.26 -0.14 -21.23
CA PHE A 294 10.55 1.12 -21.35
C PHE A 294 11.41 2.29 -21.86
N ASN A 295 12.74 2.19 -21.92
CA ASN A 295 13.59 3.17 -22.62
C ASN A 295 13.85 2.81 -24.09
N CYS A 296 13.82 1.53 -24.46
CA CYS A 296 14.29 1.08 -25.78
C CYS A 296 13.19 0.69 -26.76
N THR A 297 11.93 0.61 -26.35
CA THR A 297 10.81 0.15 -27.22
C THR A 297 9.67 1.17 -27.27
N GLU A 298 8.69 1.03 -28.16
CA GLU A 298 7.48 1.86 -28.20
C GLU A 298 6.26 1.18 -27.55
N HIS A 299 5.22 1.96 -27.26
CA HIS A 299 4.00 1.44 -26.64
C HIS A 299 3.36 0.36 -27.51
N GLU A 300 3.24 0.56 -28.82
CA GLU A 300 2.60 -0.41 -29.72
C GLU A 300 3.30 -1.77 -29.69
N THR A 301 4.64 -1.79 -29.59
CA THR A 301 5.43 -3.03 -29.54
C THR A 301 5.32 -3.68 -28.16
N ARG A 302 5.46 -2.91 -27.07
CA ARG A 302 5.26 -3.43 -25.71
C ARG A 302 3.88 -4.05 -25.54
N SER A 303 2.85 -3.37 -26.02
CA SER A 303 1.44 -3.79 -25.85
C SER A 303 1.17 -5.18 -26.40
N LYS A 304 1.94 -5.61 -27.40
CA LYS A 304 1.81 -6.93 -28.05
C LYS A 304 2.70 -7.99 -27.43
N ASN A 305 3.88 -7.60 -26.94
CA ASN A 305 4.97 -8.54 -26.67
C ASN A 305 5.47 -8.56 -25.21
N PHE A 306 5.04 -7.62 -24.36
CA PHE A 306 5.62 -7.46 -23.01
C PHE A 306 5.67 -8.76 -22.21
N VAL A 307 4.56 -9.50 -22.13
CA VAL A 307 4.50 -10.79 -21.42
C VAL A 307 5.46 -11.81 -22.05
N ALA A 308 5.46 -11.92 -23.38
CA ALA A 308 6.34 -12.85 -24.09
C ALA A 308 7.83 -12.53 -23.89
N TRP A 309 8.20 -11.26 -23.76
CA TRP A 309 9.56 -10.84 -23.45
C TRP A 309 9.99 -11.20 -22.03
N ILE A 310 9.10 -11.02 -21.04
CA ILE A 310 9.37 -11.42 -19.66
C ILE A 310 9.50 -12.95 -19.57
N ASP A 311 8.62 -13.69 -20.23
CA ASP A 311 8.68 -15.15 -20.28
C ASP A 311 9.95 -15.64 -20.99
N TYR A 312 10.36 -14.98 -22.06
CA TYR A 312 11.61 -15.28 -22.75
C TYR A 312 12.84 -15.00 -21.89
N TYR A 313 12.85 -13.89 -21.15
CA TYR A 313 13.92 -13.62 -20.17
C TYR A 313 13.99 -14.72 -19.10
N HIS A 314 12.84 -15.12 -18.53
CA HIS A 314 12.79 -16.14 -17.48
C HIS A 314 13.23 -17.52 -18.01
N LEU A 315 12.88 -17.85 -19.25
CA LEU A 315 13.34 -19.06 -19.94
C LEU A 315 14.87 -19.08 -20.11
N GLU A 316 15.47 -17.99 -20.59
CA GLU A 316 16.93 -17.93 -20.73
C GLU A 316 17.64 -17.89 -19.35
N LEU A 317 16.99 -17.35 -18.33
CA LEU A 317 17.49 -17.36 -16.95
C LEU A 317 17.56 -18.80 -16.42
N ASP A 318 16.49 -19.59 -16.59
CA ASP A 318 16.44 -21.00 -16.22
C ASP A 318 17.49 -21.82 -16.98
N LYS A 319 17.58 -21.62 -18.30
CA LYS A 319 18.60 -22.26 -19.13
C LYS A 319 20.01 -21.96 -18.63
N SER A 320 20.33 -20.70 -18.34
CA SER A 320 21.66 -20.31 -17.86
C SER A 320 21.98 -20.88 -16.47
N LEU A 321 21.00 -20.88 -15.56
CA LEU A 321 21.11 -21.51 -14.24
C LEU A 321 21.33 -23.04 -14.31
N SER A 322 20.74 -23.70 -15.31
CA SER A 322 20.81 -25.16 -15.46
C SER A 322 22.23 -25.68 -15.67
N TYR A 323 23.14 -24.89 -16.25
CA TYR A 323 24.56 -25.24 -16.36
C TYR A 323 25.27 -25.37 -15.00
N PHE A 324 24.66 -24.88 -13.93
CA PHE A 324 25.17 -24.91 -12.58
C PHE A 324 24.30 -25.77 -11.65
N ASP A 325 23.44 -26.63 -12.19
CA ASP A 325 22.50 -27.46 -11.44
C ASP A 325 21.51 -26.66 -10.57
N LEU A 326 21.16 -25.45 -11.02
CA LEU A 326 20.15 -24.58 -10.40
C LEU A 326 18.92 -24.45 -11.32
N LYS A 327 17.76 -24.12 -10.74
CA LYS A 327 16.52 -23.88 -11.47
C LYS A 327 15.93 -22.52 -11.14
N ALA A 328 15.37 -21.84 -12.14
CA ALA A 328 14.74 -20.54 -11.93
C ALA A 328 13.57 -20.62 -10.95
N ASP A 329 12.77 -21.68 -10.99
CA ASP A 329 11.62 -21.88 -10.08
C ASP A 329 12.01 -21.97 -8.60
N ASP A 330 13.26 -22.30 -8.27
CA ASP A 330 13.75 -22.35 -6.89
C ASP A 330 14.46 -21.03 -6.49
N ILE A 331 15.14 -20.41 -7.45
CA ILE A 331 16.02 -19.25 -7.22
C ILE A 331 15.27 -17.92 -7.40
N TYR A 332 14.55 -17.76 -8.51
CA TYR A 332 13.77 -16.57 -8.83
C TYR A 332 12.51 -16.95 -9.64
N PRO A 333 11.47 -17.40 -8.94
CA PRO A 333 10.22 -17.87 -9.55
C PRO A 333 9.56 -16.83 -10.45
N ARG A 334 8.80 -17.29 -11.46
CA ARG A 334 8.13 -16.41 -12.42
C ARG A 334 7.08 -15.48 -11.77
N ASP A 335 6.34 -15.98 -10.79
CA ASP A 335 5.36 -15.20 -10.02
C ASP A 335 6.03 -14.16 -9.12
N GLN A 336 7.20 -14.47 -8.55
CA GLN A 336 8.03 -13.49 -7.85
C GLN A 336 8.52 -12.39 -8.81
N LEU A 337 8.94 -12.74 -10.03
CA LEU A 337 9.29 -11.74 -11.05
C LEU A 337 8.10 -10.83 -11.38
N ASP A 338 6.87 -11.36 -11.50
CA ASP A 338 5.68 -10.52 -11.69
C ASP A 338 5.41 -9.58 -10.50
N ALA A 339 5.61 -10.07 -9.28
CA ALA A 339 5.47 -9.27 -8.07
C ALA A 339 6.52 -8.14 -8.03
N ASP A 340 7.77 -8.44 -8.37
CA ASP A 340 8.86 -7.47 -8.41
C ASP A 340 8.65 -6.44 -9.52
N LEU A 341 8.20 -6.83 -10.72
CA LEU A 341 7.87 -5.88 -11.79
C LEU A 341 6.85 -4.84 -11.31
N LYS A 342 5.83 -5.25 -10.55
CA LYS A 342 4.86 -4.32 -9.96
C LYS A 342 5.47 -3.47 -8.85
N ARG A 343 6.26 -4.08 -7.97
CA ARG A 343 6.92 -3.41 -6.84
C ARG A 343 7.87 -2.30 -7.28
N TYR A 344 8.64 -2.54 -8.34
CA TYR A 344 9.61 -1.58 -8.88
C TYR A 344 9.00 -0.61 -9.90
N GLY A 345 7.78 -0.87 -10.39
CA GLY A 345 7.11 -0.09 -11.42
C GLY A 345 7.11 1.42 -11.18
N LYS A 346 6.68 1.88 -9.99
CA LYS A 346 6.60 3.32 -9.69
C LYS A 346 7.95 4.02 -9.80
N ILE A 347 8.98 3.45 -9.18
CA ILE A 347 10.34 4.01 -9.20
C ILE A 347 10.92 3.97 -10.61
N SER A 348 10.76 2.86 -11.33
CA SER A 348 11.21 2.76 -12.72
C SER A 348 10.55 3.83 -13.58
N PHE A 349 9.24 4.06 -13.46
CA PHE A 349 8.55 5.13 -14.19
C PHE A 349 9.14 6.50 -13.90
N ALA A 350 9.33 6.84 -12.62
CA ALA A 350 9.87 8.14 -12.22
C ALA A 350 11.26 8.38 -12.82
N ILE A 351 12.12 7.35 -12.77
CA ILE A 351 13.47 7.40 -13.37
C ILE A 351 13.37 7.49 -14.91
N ILE A 352 12.54 6.70 -15.57
CA ILE A 352 12.39 6.75 -17.04
C ILE A 352 11.88 8.12 -17.50
N ILE A 353 10.97 8.76 -16.77
CA ILE A 353 10.48 10.11 -17.07
C ILE A 353 11.59 11.15 -16.90
N LEU A 354 12.41 11.02 -15.86
CA LEU A 354 13.61 11.84 -15.65
C LEU A 354 14.54 11.75 -16.87
N PHE A 355 14.85 10.54 -17.33
CA PHE A 355 15.73 10.32 -18.48
C PHE A 355 15.09 10.72 -19.81
N THR A 356 13.78 10.54 -20.00
CA THR A 356 13.10 10.88 -21.26
C THR A 356 13.31 12.34 -21.66
N ASN A 357 13.30 13.26 -20.69
CA ASN A 357 13.53 14.69 -20.96
C ASN A 357 14.94 14.99 -21.49
N ILE A 358 15.94 14.21 -21.03
CA ILE A 358 17.34 14.36 -21.39
C ILE A 358 17.63 13.63 -22.71
N LEU A 359 17.18 12.37 -22.82
CA LEU A 359 17.51 11.48 -23.93
C LEU A 359 16.85 11.90 -25.25
N MET A 360 15.70 12.57 -25.20
CA MET A 360 14.95 12.97 -26.40
C MET A 360 15.48 14.24 -27.07
N ARG A 361 16.43 14.95 -26.45
CA ARG A 361 17.01 16.20 -26.97
C ARG A 361 17.91 15.96 -28.17
N ASP A 362 17.88 16.90 -29.11
CA ASP A 362 18.82 16.93 -30.23
C ASP A 362 20.24 17.31 -29.77
N SER A 363 21.25 17.15 -30.63
CA SER A 363 22.64 17.43 -30.26
C SER A 363 22.91 18.88 -29.86
N SER A 364 22.13 19.85 -30.36
CA SER A 364 22.28 21.26 -29.99
C SER A 364 21.71 21.51 -28.59
N GLU A 365 20.50 21.03 -28.32
CA GLU A 365 19.86 21.14 -27.00
C GLU A 365 20.65 20.39 -25.93
N ALA A 366 21.16 19.19 -26.26
CA ALA A 366 22.02 18.41 -25.37
C ALA A 366 23.35 19.13 -25.10
N GLY A 367 23.92 19.82 -26.08
CA GLY A 367 25.11 20.65 -25.91
C GLY A 367 24.90 21.78 -24.91
N ASN A 368 23.77 22.50 -25.00
CA ASN A 368 23.43 23.55 -24.03
C ASN A 368 23.25 23.00 -22.61
N LEU A 369 22.62 21.83 -22.46
CA LEU A 369 22.49 21.19 -21.16
C LEU A 369 23.84 20.76 -20.60
N LEU A 370 24.73 20.24 -21.43
CA LEU A 370 26.08 19.88 -21.02
C LEU A 370 26.86 21.10 -20.53
N GLU A 371 26.73 22.24 -21.22
CA GLU A 371 27.34 23.51 -20.80
C GLU A 371 26.78 24.00 -19.46
N ALA A 372 25.46 23.97 -19.28
CA ALA A 372 24.83 24.32 -18.01
C ALA A 372 25.25 23.39 -16.85
N LEU A 373 25.37 22.08 -17.14
CA LEU A 373 25.87 21.09 -16.19
C LEU A 373 27.33 21.38 -15.80
N GLN A 374 28.16 21.79 -16.77
CA GLN A 374 29.55 22.17 -16.56
C GLN A 374 29.71 23.44 -15.70
N ASN A 375 28.77 24.39 -15.82
CA ASN A 375 28.84 25.68 -15.12
C ASN A 375 28.39 25.59 -13.65
N GLY A 376 27.31 24.84 -13.35
CA GLY A 376 26.75 24.79 -11.98
C GLY A 376 26.03 23.50 -11.64
N GLY A 377 26.40 22.39 -12.29
CA GLY A 377 25.91 21.06 -11.94
C GLY A 377 24.45 20.82 -12.31
N ILE A 378 23.83 19.82 -11.68
CA ILE A 378 22.46 19.39 -12.02
C ILE A 378 21.46 20.55 -11.86
N LYS A 379 21.65 21.40 -10.85
CA LYS A 379 20.76 22.53 -10.58
C LYS A 379 20.69 23.50 -11.77
N GLU A 380 21.83 23.94 -12.29
CA GLU A 380 21.85 24.85 -13.45
C GLU A 380 21.32 24.17 -14.72
N ALA A 381 21.64 22.90 -14.94
CA ALA A 381 21.07 22.13 -16.05
C ALA A 381 19.54 22.09 -15.97
N MET A 382 18.97 21.97 -14.77
CA MET A 382 17.51 21.95 -14.56
C MET A 382 16.85 23.32 -14.68
N GLU A 383 17.54 24.38 -14.29
CA GLU A 383 17.09 25.74 -14.57
C GLU A 383 17.07 26.01 -16.09
N GLU A 384 18.09 25.57 -16.82
CA GLU A 384 18.13 25.70 -18.28
C GLU A 384 16.95 24.95 -18.93
N MET A 385 16.65 23.73 -18.47
CA MET A 385 15.48 22.97 -18.93
C MET A 385 14.15 23.69 -18.64
N SER A 386 14.06 24.41 -17.52
CA SER A 386 12.84 25.11 -17.12
C SER A 386 12.65 26.45 -17.84
N LYS A 387 13.74 27.15 -18.16
CA LYS A 387 13.73 28.47 -18.80
C LYS A 387 13.55 28.36 -20.31
N ARG A 388 14.16 27.36 -20.94
CA ARG A 388 14.24 27.24 -22.40
C ARG A 388 13.26 26.18 -22.90
N LYS A 389 12.30 26.60 -23.72
CA LYS A 389 11.38 25.67 -24.38
C LYS A 389 12.17 24.73 -25.30
N MET A 390 11.79 23.46 -25.27
CA MET A 390 12.26 22.48 -26.22
C MET A 390 11.91 22.90 -27.65
N ASN A 391 12.78 22.53 -28.58
CA ASN A 391 12.48 22.59 -30.01
C ASN A 391 11.21 21.78 -30.31
N LYS A 392 10.42 22.21 -31.29
CA LYS A 392 9.10 21.61 -31.59
C LYS A 392 9.19 20.09 -31.81
N GLU A 393 10.16 19.64 -32.58
CA GLU A 393 10.36 18.21 -32.87
C GLU A 393 10.77 17.43 -31.62
N THR A 394 11.63 17.99 -30.76
CA THR A 394 12.01 17.40 -29.47
C THR A 394 10.82 17.30 -28.53
N ALA A 395 10.00 18.34 -28.44
CA ALA A 395 8.80 18.35 -27.63
C ALA A 395 7.78 17.29 -28.10
N GLU A 396 7.59 17.13 -29.42
CA GLU A 396 6.69 16.10 -29.96
C GLU A 396 7.20 14.68 -29.68
N ARG A 397 8.51 14.42 -29.86
CA ARG A 397 9.10 13.11 -29.50
C ARG A 397 8.95 12.81 -28.01
N ALA A 398 9.27 13.77 -27.14
CA ALA A 398 9.15 13.61 -25.69
C ALA A 398 7.70 13.39 -25.27
N ARG A 399 6.75 14.16 -25.81
CA ARG A 399 5.31 13.97 -25.56
C ARG A 399 4.85 12.58 -25.97
N HIS A 400 5.14 12.17 -27.21
CA HIS A 400 4.77 10.84 -27.71
C HIS A 400 5.33 9.74 -26.80
N ARG A 401 6.58 9.90 -26.35
CA ARG A 401 7.21 8.96 -25.41
C ARG A 401 6.48 8.89 -24.07
N ILE A 402 6.23 10.04 -23.42
CA ILE A 402 5.57 10.11 -22.11
C ILE A 402 4.16 9.51 -22.16
N VAL A 403 3.39 9.83 -23.21
CA VAL A 403 2.05 9.27 -23.43
C VAL A 403 2.12 7.74 -23.53
N GLY A 404 3.00 7.22 -24.40
CA GLY A 404 3.15 5.77 -24.57
C GLY A 404 3.68 5.05 -23.32
N LEU A 405 4.44 5.74 -22.45
CA LEU A 405 4.83 5.21 -21.14
C LEU A 405 3.60 5.08 -20.23
N ILE A 406 2.82 6.14 -20.08
CA ILE A 406 1.59 6.16 -19.27
C ILE A 406 0.66 5.03 -19.71
N ASP A 407 0.39 4.92 -21.00
CA ASP A 407 -0.53 3.90 -21.55
C ASP A 407 -0.03 2.47 -21.28
N SER A 408 1.27 2.24 -21.45
CA SER A 408 1.89 0.93 -21.15
C SER A 408 1.77 0.57 -19.68
N TYR A 409 2.04 1.52 -18.78
CA TYR A 409 1.97 1.33 -17.34
C TYR A 409 0.54 1.03 -16.85
N ILE A 410 -0.45 1.71 -17.43
CA ILE A 410 -1.88 1.40 -17.22
C ILE A 410 -2.18 -0.02 -17.70
N GLN A 411 -1.80 -0.36 -18.94
CA GLN A 411 -2.15 -1.63 -19.56
C GLN A 411 -1.58 -2.83 -18.79
N PHE A 412 -0.33 -2.73 -18.33
CA PHE A 412 0.34 -3.84 -17.64
C PHE A 412 0.04 -3.89 -16.14
N GLY A 413 -0.83 -3.01 -15.63
CA GLY A 413 -1.18 -2.99 -14.20
C GLY A 413 0.00 -2.62 -13.29
N LEU A 414 1.02 -1.93 -13.83
CA LEU A 414 2.16 -1.41 -13.05
C LEU A 414 1.76 -0.19 -12.20
N LEU A 415 0.52 0.30 -12.38
CA LEU A 415 -0.14 1.36 -11.62
C LEU A 415 -1.20 0.81 -10.65
N SER A 416 -1.13 -0.45 -10.23
CA SER A 416 -2.22 -1.10 -9.46
C SER A 416 -2.55 -0.45 -8.10
N HIS A 417 -1.68 0.44 -7.59
CA HIS A 417 -1.92 1.27 -6.40
C HIS A 417 -2.54 2.65 -6.74
N LEU A 418 -2.47 3.06 -8.01
CA LEU A 418 -2.96 4.32 -8.58
C LEU A 418 -4.10 4.04 -9.57
N ILE A 419 -4.98 3.08 -9.26
CA ILE A 419 -6.21 2.91 -10.02
C ILE A 419 -7.04 4.18 -9.80
N MET A 420 -6.79 5.21 -10.60
CA MET A 420 -7.70 6.34 -10.75
C MET A 420 -8.85 5.86 -11.62
N ALA A 421 -10.07 6.18 -11.19
CA ALA A 421 -11.29 5.88 -11.89
C ALA A 421 -11.19 6.29 -13.37
N ARG A 422 -11.63 5.41 -14.28
CA ARG A 422 -11.86 5.76 -15.70
C ARG A 422 -13.16 6.58 -15.88
N TYR A 423 -13.84 6.86 -14.77
CA TYR A 423 -15.16 7.48 -14.64
C TYR A 423 -15.11 8.63 -13.63
N LYS A 424 -16.11 9.50 -13.62
CA LYS A 424 -16.15 10.67 -12.73
C LYS A 424 -16.69 10.30 -11.35
N PHE A 425 -16.07 10.86 -10.31
CA PHE A 425 -16.66 10.95 -8.98
C PHE A 425 -17.48 12.23 -8.86
N GLU A 426 -18.68 12.13 -8.30
CA GLU A 426 -19.60 13.26 -8.08
C GLU A 426 -20.12 13.24 -6.64
N GLY A 427 -20.62 14.37 -6.13
CA GLY A 427 -21.28 14.45 -4.84
C GLY A 427 -20.34 14.75 -3.67
N ASP A 428 -20.71 14.30 -2.48
CA ASP A 428 -20.04 14.63 -1.22
C ASP A 428 -18.85 13.70 -0.96
N PHE A 429 -17.70 13.98 -1.60
CA PHE A 429 -16.45 13.22 -1.45
C PHE A 429 -15.23 14.07 -1.07
N GLU A 430 -15.42 15.35 -0.72
CA GLU A 430 -14.32 16.29 -0.42
C GLU A 430 -13.47 15.89 0.81
N ASN A 431 -14.07 15.18 1.77
CA ASN A 431 -13.41 14.71 2.99
C ASN A 431 -12.87 13.27 2.90
N ILE A 432 -12.56 12.79 1.69
CA ILE A 432 -12.03 11.45 1.42
C ILE A 432 -10.61 11.60 0.88
N THR A 433 -9.63 10.90 1.47
CA THR A 433 -8.25 10.95 0.99
C THR A 433 -8.10 10.24 -0.35
N GLU A 434 -7.02 10.54 -1.06
CA GLU A 434 -6.69 9.83 -2.30
C GLU A 434 -6.53 8.32 -2.08
N THR A 435 -5.88 7.90 -1.00
CA THR A 435 -5.72 6.48 -0.66
C THR A 435 -7.07 5.80 -0.40
N GLN A 436 -7.95 6.44 0.37
CA GLN A 436 -9.31 5.94 0.62
C GLN A 436 -10.10 5.84 -0.69
N LEU A 437 -10.02 6.87 -1.54
CA LEU A 437 -10.70 6.91 -2.84
C LEU A 437 -10.16 5.84 -3.80
N ASN A 438 -8.85 5.58 -3.81
CA ASN A 438 -8.22 4.53 -4.61
C ASN A 438 -8.71 3.14 -4.19
N PHE A 439 -8.83 2.89 -2.88
CA PHE A 439 -9.40 1.65 -2.38
C PHE A 439 -10.87 1.48 -2.77
N ILE A 440 -11.69 2.52 -2.60
CA ILE A 440 -13.09 2.54 -3.04
C ILE A 440 -13.15 2.23 -4.54
N ASN A 441 -12.30 2.88 -5.33
CA ASN A 441 -12.26 2.70 -6.76
C ASN A 441 -11.90 1.26 -7.18
N LYS A 442 -10.94 0.63 -6.50
CA LYS A 442 -10.60 -0.78 -6.69
C LYS A 442 -11.84 -1.66 -6.50
N VAL A 443 -12.55 -1.50 -5.38
CA VAL A 443 -13.76 -2.28 -5.07
C VAL A 443 -14.87 -2.04 -6.09
N VAL A 444 -15.04 -0.80 -6.56
CA VAL A 444 -16.01 -0.47 -7.62
C VAL A 444 -15.69 -1.20 -8.92
N GLN A 445 -14.42 -1.27 -9.33
CA GLN A 445 -14.01 -1.95 -10.56
C GLN A 445 -14.23 -3.47 -10.51
N GLU A 446 -14.11 -4.07 -9.32
CA GLU A 446 -14.38 -5.50 -9.09
C GLU A 446 -15.86 -5.87 -9.32
N GLN A 447 -16.79 -4.90 -9.37
CA GLN A 447 -18.22 -5.16 -9.58
C GLN A 447 -18.60 -5.44 -11.04
N ASN A 448 -17.67 -5.28 -12.00
CA ASN A 448 -17.88 -5.58 -13.42
C ASN A 448 -19.12 -4.86 -14.04
N LEU A 449 -19.38 -3.61 -13.66
CA LEU A 449 -20.56 -2.85 -14.09
C LEU A 449 -20.39 -2.01 -15.37
N ASP A 450 -19.17 -1.92 -15.93
CA ASP A 450 -18.82 -0.94 -16.98
C ASP A 450 -19.22 0.48 -16.55
N VAL A 451 -18.53 0.98 -15.53
CA VAL A 451 -18.91 2.15 -14.74
C VAL A 451 -18.72 3.45 -15.54
N ASP A 452 -19.77 4.26 -15.59
CA ASP A 452 -19.80 5.60 -16.19
C ASP A 452 -19.50 6.69 -15.15
N LYS A 453 -20.09 6.57 -13.95
CA LYS A 453 -19.85 7.47 -12.82
C LYS A 453 -20.14 6.85 -11.46
N VAL A 454 -19.57 7.44 -10.40
CA VAL A 454 -19.83 7.09 -9.01
C VAL A 454 -20.25 8.35 -8.25
N VAL A 455 -21.43 8.31 -7.63
CA VAL A 455 -22.01 9.45 -6.91
C VAL A 455 -21.97 9.18 -5.40
N PHE A 456 -21.31 10.05 -4.65
CA PHE A 456 -21.30 10.03 -3.18
C PHE A 456 -22.49 10.82 -2.62
N LEU A 457 -23.27 10.15 -1.77
CA LEU A 457 -24.48 10.65 -1.16
C LEU A 457 -24.37 10.55 0.37
N THR A 458 -24.96 11.51 1.08
CA THR A 458 -25.08 11.46 2.54
C THR A 458 -26.02 10.33 2.98
N VAL A 459 -25.73 9.72 4.15
CA VAL A 459 -26.53 8.64 4.73
C VAL A 459 -27.14 9.08 6.05
N GLY A 460 -28.42 8.77 6.25
CA GLY A 460 -29.14 9.03 7.50
C GLY A 460 -29.42 10.52 7.74
N LYS A 461 -29.88 10.83 8.95
CA LYS A 461 -29.95 12.18 9.47
C LYS A 461 -28.67 12.47 10.27
N PRO A 462 -28.31 13.75 10.44
CA PRO A 462 -27.23 14.10 11.34
C PRO A 462 -27.45 13.56 12.77
N GLY A 463 -26.42 12.97 13.37
CA GLY A 463 -26.52 12.28 14.65
C GLY A 463 -26.95 10.81 14.58
N ASP A 464 -27.02 10.21 13.40
CA ASP A 464 -27.25 8.76 13.25
C ASP A 464 -25.94 7.95 13.26
N ASN A 465 -24.80 8.54 12.88
CA ASN A 465 -23.51 7.87 12.71
C ASN A 465 -22.41 8.53 13.56
N PHE A 466 -22.31 8.19 14.84
CA PHE A 466 -21.23 8.69 15.71
C PHE A 466 -19.93 7.92 15.44
N GLY A 467 -18.80 8.61 15.28
CA GLY A 467 -17.46 7.99 15.22
C GLY A 467 -16.92 7.60 13.84
N SER A 468 -17.69 7.70 12.75
CA SER A 468 -17.16 7.53 11.38
C SER A 468 -17.95 8.30 10.32
N ASN A 469 -17.31 8.64 9.20
CA ASN A 469 -17.97 9.28 8.06
C ASN A 469 -18.62 8.22 7.18
N VAL A 470 -19.93 8.02 7.35
CA VAL A 470 -20.71 7.02 6.60
C VAL A 470 -21.34 7.67 5.36
N LYS A 471 -20.99 7.17 4.18
CA LYS A 471 -21.47 7.65 2.89
C LYS A 471 -22.13 6.52 2.11
N ARG A 472 -23.08 6.86 1.25
CA ARG A 472 -23.65 5.94 0.27
C ARG A 472 -23.03 6.26 -1.07
N ILE A 473 -22.53 5.26 -1.77
CA ILE A 473 -22.09 5.41 -3.15
C ILE A 473 -23.12 4.78 -4.09
N SER A 474 -23.50 5.51 -5.13
CA SER A 474 -24.28 5.00 -6.26
C SER A 474 -23.34 4.82 -7.44
N ILE A 475 -23.08 3.56 -7.81
CA ILE A 475 -22.24 3.18 -8.93
C ILE A 475 -23.15 3.03 -10.14
N GLU A 476 -23.05 3.94 -11.09
CA GLU A 476 -23.83 3.92 -12.33
C GLU A 476 -22.95 3.40 -13.47
N GLY A 477 -23.33 2.26 -14.05
CA GLY A 477 -22.65 1.69 -15.21
C GLY A 477 -23.62 1.15 -16.25
N LYS A 478 -23.09 0.81 -17.43
CA LYS A 478 -23.90 0.34 -18.56
C LYS A 478 -24.58 -1.01 -18.30
N LYS A 479 -24.06 -1.80 -17.36
CA LYS A 479 -24.62 -3.11 -16.97
C LYS A 479 -25.58 -3.02 -15.79
N GLY A 480 -25.77 -1.85 -15.19
CA GLY A 480 -26.70 -1.65 -14.08
C GLY A 480 -26.19 -0.63 -13.06
N THR A 481 -27.03 -0.38 -12.06
CA THR A 481 -26.71 0.48 -10.92
C THR A 481 -26.57 -0.38 -9.66
N LEU A 482 -25.54 -0.10 -8.86
CA LEU A 482 -25.33 -0.74 -7.56
C LEU A 482 -25.08 0.33 -6.50
N LYS A 483 -25.76 0.22 -5.36
CA LYS A 483 -25.52 1.08 -4.21
C LYS A 483 -24.79 0.32 -3.11
N MET A 484 -23.87 1.02 -2.46
CA MET A 484 -23.10 0.51 -1.33
C MET A 484 -23.02 1.56 -0.23
N ILE A 485 -22.76 1.11 1.00
CA ILE A 485 -22.41 1.96 2.13
C ILE A 485 -20.90 1.92 2.31
N VAL A 486 -20.28 3.08 2.47
CA VAL A 486 -18.84 3.25 2.69
C VAL A 486 -18.67 3.91 4.05
N LYS A 487 -18.08 3.18 5.00
CA LYS A 487 -17.62 3.74 6.27
C LYS A 487 -16.17 4.17 6.12
N ILE A 488 -15.89 5.44 6.42
CA ILE A 488 -14.58 6.06 6.23
C ILE A 488 -14.06 6.58 7.56
N ALA A 489 -12.83 6.18 7.91
CA ALA A 489 -12.18 6.65 9.13
C ALA A 489 -11.78 8.13 9.01
N PRO A 490 -11.89 8.91 10.10
CA PRO A 490 -11.32 10.26 10.14
C PRO A 490 -9.79 10.23 9.99
N ILE A 491 -9.24 11.30 9.43
CA ILE A 491 -7.80 11.45 9.19
C ILE A 491 -7.08 12.23 10.29
N ASP A 492 -7.81 13.03 11.07
CA ASP A 492 -7.23 13.84 12.13
C ASP A 492 -6.72 12.96 13.27
N GLU A 493 -5.44 13.08 13.59
CA GLU A 493 -4.77 12.18 14.55
C GLU A 493 -5.37 12.28 15.96
N VAL A 494 -5.72 13.50 16.39
CA VAL A 494 -6.26 13.74 17.72
C VAL A 494 -7.65 13.12 17.82
N GLN A 495 -8.51 13.37 16.84
CA GLN A 495 -9.83 12.75 16.74
C GLN A 495 -9.73 11.22 16.78
N ARG A 496 -8.78 10.65 16.02
CA ARG A 496 -8.58 9.20 15.96
C ARG A 496 -8.17 8.61 17.30
N GLN A 497 -7.30 9.29 18.05
CA GLN A 497 -6.89 8.86 19.38
C GLN A 497 -8.05 8.95 20.38
N MET A 498 -8.80 10.06 20.40
CA MET A 498 -9.93 10.26 21.33
C MET A 498 -11.06 9.26 21.10
N THR A 499 -11.34 8.90 19.85
CA THR A 499 -12.44 7.99 19.48
C THR A 499 -12.00 6.53 19.38
N LEU A 500 -10.70 6.23 19.58
CA LEU A 500 -10.13 4.89 19.37
C LEU A 500 -10.41 4.33 17.96
N THR A 501 -10.41 5.21 16.96
CA THR A 501 -10.82 4.90 15.56
C THR A 501 -10.15 3.65 15.01
N GLU A 502 -8.82 3.52 15.18
CA GLU A 502 -8.06 2.39 14.63
C GLU A 502 -8.55 1.05 15.19
N ILE A 503 -8.86 1.00 16.48
CA ILE A 503 -9.33 -0.22 17.16
C ILE A 503 -10.76 -0.55 16.74
N LEU A 504 -11.64 0.44 16.67
CA LEU A 504 -13.03 0.27 16.23
C LEU A 504 -13.09 -0.26 14.79
N PHE A 505 -12.32 0.33 13.87
CA PHE A 505 -12.23 -0.14 12.48
C PHE A 505 -11.58 -1.53 12.39
N LYS A 506 -10.57 -1.82 13.21
CA LYS A 506 -9.95 -3.15 13.26
C LYS A 506 -10.94 -4.23 13.72
N ASN A 507 -11.71 -3.98 14.79
CA ASN A 507 -12.74 -4.89 15.27
C ASN A 507 -13.79 -5.15 14.19
N GLU A 508 -14.34 -4.09 13.59
CA GLU A 508 -15.37 -4.21 12.55
C GLU A 508 -14.83 -4.94 11.30
N HIS A 509 -13.60 -4.63 10.88
CA HIS A 509 -12.91 -5.36 9.81
C HIS A 509 -12.83 -6.86 10.12
N PHE A 510 -12.33 -7.22 11.30
CA PHE A 510 -12.15 -8.61 11.69
C PHE A 510 -13.48 -9.38 11.74
N MET A 511 -14.55 -8.70 12.17
CA MET A 511 -15.89 -9.27 12.17
C MET A 511 -16.37 -9.61 10.75
N TYR A 512 -16.25 -8.68 9.80
CA TYR A 512 -16.68 -8.92 8.41
C TYR A 512 -15.78 -9.88 7.64
N MET A 513 -14.47 -9.87 7.89
CA MET A 513 -13.50 -10.65 7.12
C MET A 513 -13.26 -12.06 7.69
N ASN A 514 -13.50 -12.27 8.98
CA ASN A 514 -13.14 -13.52 9.66
C ASN A 514 -14.34 -14.13 10.40
N VAL A 515 -14.94 -13.41 11.35
CA VAL A 515 -15.94 -14.00 12.26
C VAL A 515 -17.27 -14.32 11.57
N LEU A 516 -17.90 -13.36 10.90
CA LEU A 516 -19.19 -13.54 10.24
C LEU A 516 -19.14 -14.60 9.12
N PRO A 517 -18.12 -14.63 8.23
CA PRO A 517 -17.96 -15.70 7.26
C PRO A 517 -17.80 -17.08 7.91
N LYS A 518 -17.05 -17.17 9.03
CA LYS A 518 -16.87 -18.42 9.76
C LYS A 518 -18.18 -18.89 10.38
N PHE A 519 -18.96 -17.99 10.96
CA PHE A 519 -20.28 -18.27 11.52
C PHE A 519 -21.24 -18.81 10.44
N LEU A 520 -21.28 -18.17 9.27
CA LEU A 520 -22.06 -18.67 8.14
C LEU A 520 -21.58 -20.05 7.66
N SER A 521 -20.27 -20.28 7.64
CA SER A 521 -19.68 -21.58 7.31
C SER A 521 -20.13 -22.66 8.31
N LEU A 522 -20.08 -22.38 9.62
CA LEU A 522 -20.55 -23.32 10.65
C LEU A 522 -22.02 -23.71 10.45
N GLN A 523 -22.91 -22.74 10.16
CA GLN A 523 -24.30 -23.04 9.87
C GLN A 523 -24.46 -23.92 8.64
N ARG A 524 -23.75 -23.62 7.54
CA ARG A 524 -23.82 -24.42 6.30
C ARG A 524 -23.35 -25.86 6.48
N HIS A 525 -22.45 -26.13 7.42
CA HIS A 525 -22.01 -27.49 7.72
C HIS A 525 -22.95 -28.24 8.67
N ALA A 526 -23.58 -27.53 9.61
CA ALA A 526 -24.43 -28.14 10.61
C ALA A 526 -25.90 -28.31 10.15
N PHE A 527 -26.37 -27.43 9.27
CA PHE A 527 -27.77 -27.37 8.87
C PHE A 527 -28.00 -28.20 7.61
N ASP A 528 -29.11 -28.95 7.58
CA ASP A 528 -29.53 -29.68 6.38
C ASP A 528 -29.85 -28.71 5.21
N LEU A 529 -29.74 -29.21 3.97
CA LEU A 529 -30.08 -28.45 2.76
C LEU A 529 -31.54 -27.97 2.69
N GLN A 530 -32.40 -28.42 3.62
CA GLN A 530 -33.81 -28.03 3.73
C GLN A 530 -34.08 -26.97 4.81
N THR A 531 -33.06 -26.56 5.57
CA THR A 531 -33.23 -25.53 6.60
C THR A 531 -33.57 -24.18 5.95
N PRO A 532 -34.63 -23.48 6.40
CA PRO A 532 -35.00 -22.19 5.84
C PRO A 532 -33.87 -21.16 5.94
N GLU A 533 -33.64 -20.38 4.87
CA GLU A 533 -32.62 -19.31 4.85
C GLU A 533 -32.81 -18.26 5.96
N GLU A 534 -34.04 -18.10 6.45
CA GLU A 534 -34.40 -17.19 7.55
C GLU A 534 -33.90 -17.63 8.94
N ASP A 535 -33.44 -18.88 9.07
CA ASP A 535 -32.79 -19.36 10.30
C ASP A 535 -31.25 -19.24 10.25
N PHE A 536 -30.70 -18.78 9.12
CA PHE A 536 -29.28 -18.41 9.00
C PHE A 536 -29.04 -17.01 9.57
N LEU A 537 -27.84 -16.79 10.11
CA LEU A 537 -27.40 -15.47 10.51
C LEU A 537 -27.30 -14.58 9.26
N GLN A 538 -28.08 -13.51 9.24
CA GLN A 538 -28.08 -12.52 8.18
C GLN A 538 -27.21 -11.32 8.58
N PHE A 539 -26.32 -10.89 7.69
CA PHE A 539 -25.47 -9.72 7.87
C PHE A 539 -25.22 -9.05 6.52
N ALA A 540 -24.93 -7.75 6.53
CA ALA A 540 -24.64 -7.00 5.31
C ALA A 540 -23.41 -7.59 4.60
N ARG A 541 -23.49 -7.80 3.29
CA ARG A 541 -22.32 -8.24 2.53
C ARG A 541 -21.21 -7.18 2.61
N CYS A 542 -19.99 -7.60 2.94
CA CYS A 542 -18.79 -6.77 2.79
C CYS A 542 -18.23 -6.93 1.37
N TYR A 543 -18.08 -5.82 0.64
CA TYR A 543 -17.43 -5.78 -0.67
C TYR A 543 -15.92 -5.61 -0.56
N GLY A 544 -15.44 -5.02 0.54
CA GLY A 544 -14.01 -4.88 0.83
C GLY A 544 -13.77 -4.05 2.08
N SER A 545 -12.62 -4.28 2.72
CA SER A 545 -12.15 -3.45 3.82
C SER A 545 -10.65 -3.20 3.70
N PHE A 546 -10.23 -2.00 4.10
CA PHE A 546 -8.86 -1.51 4.13
C PHE A 546 -8.56 -0.97 5.52
N THR A 547 -7.43 -1.36 6.10
CA THR A 547 -7.12 -1.15 7.53
C THR A 547 -5.83 -0.36 7.76
N GLU A 548 -5.24 0.22 6.72
CA GLU A 548 -4.02 1.01 6.87
C GLU A 548 -4.37 2.41 7.40
N ALA A 549 -3.98 2.70 8.64
CA ALA A 549 -4.15 4.02 9.23
C ALA A 549 -3.37 5.10 8.45
N PRO A 550 -3.91 6.32 8.30
CA PRO A 550 -5.22 6.80 8.76
C PRO A 550 -6.35 6.63 7.71
N ASN A 551 -6.18 5.72 6.75
CA ASN A 551 -6.98 5.61 5.54
C ASN A 551 -8.00 4.47 5.59
N GLU A 552 -8.44 4.03 6.76
CA GLU A 552 -9.31 2.87 6.88
C GLU A 552 -10.68 3.08 6.20
N VAL A 553 -11.15 2.06 5.51
CA VAL A 553 -12.42 2.05 4.78
C VAL A 553 -13.08 0.68 4.91
N ILE A 554 -14.39 0.65 5.11
CA ILE A 554 -15.21 -0.57 5.04
C ILE A 554 -16.36 -0.32 4.07
N ILE A 555 -16.53 -1.20 3.07
CA ILE A 555 -17.57 -1.08 2.04
C ILE A 555 -18.57 -2.21 2.19
N LEU A 556 -19.81 -1.86 2.49
CA LEU A 556 -20.89 -2.77 2.85
C LEU A 556 -22.07 -2.65 1.87
N GLU A 557 -22.91 -3.68 1.87
CA GLU A 557 -24.21 -3.68 1.24
C GLU A 557 -25.11 -2.56 1.76
N ASP A 558 -25.76 -1.86 0.84
CA ASP A 558 -26.85 -0.95 1.16
C ASP A 558 -28.15 -1.72 1.37
N LEU A 559 -28.39 -2.13 2.62
CA LEU A 559 -29.57 -2.92 3.00
C LEU A 559 -30.91 -2.24 2.67
N CYS A 560 -30.92 -0.92 2.43
CA CYS A 560 -32.11 -0.20 1.97
C CYS A 560 -32.57 -0.69 0.58
N GLU A 561 -31.67 -1.14 -0.30
CA GLU A 561 -32.04 -1.74 -1.59
C GLU A 561 -32.82 -3.06 -1.39
N SER A 562 -32.56 -3.75 -0.29
CA SER A 562 -33.27 -4.96 0.15
C SER A 562 -34.52 -4.67 1.01
N LYS A 563 -34.97 -3.42 1.02
CA LYS A 563 -36.14 -2.89 1.77
C LYS A 563 -36.00 -2.94 3.29
N TYR A 564 -34.78 -3.05 3.82
CA TYR A 564 -34.57 -2.85 5.24
C TYR A 564 -34.58 -1.36 5.58
N VAL A 565 -35.13 -1.03 6.74
CA VAL A 565 -35.23 0.34 7.25
C VAL A 565 -34.72 0.40 8.69
N MET A 566 -34.07 1.50 9.02
CA MET A 566 -33.70 1.84 10.40
C MET A 566 -34.93 2.46 11.08
N MET A 567 -35.22 2.03 12.31
CA MET A 567 -36.33 2.60 13.08
C MET A 567 -35.91 3.91 13.76
N ASP A 568 -36.89 4.76 14.09
CA ASP A 568 -36.62 6.01 14.81
C ASP A 568 -36.21 5.73 16.26
N LYS A 569 -34.99 6.14 16.63
CA LYS A 569 -34.41 5.99 17.97
C LYS A 569 -35.22 6.61 19.11
N PHE A 570 -36.10 7.57 18.82
CA PHE A 570 -36.97 8.17 19.85
C PHE A 570 -38.20 7.32 20.19
N ASN A 571 -38.49 6.30 19.38
CA ASN A 571 -39.64 5.43 19.56
C ASN A 571 -39.22 4.08 20.15
N SER A 572 -40.05 3.53 21.03
CA SER A 572 -39.89 2.16 21.50
C SER A 572 -40.10 1.18 20.35
N LEU A 573 -39.23 0.17 20.23
CA LEU A 573 -39.51 -0.98 19.38
C LEU A 573 -40.76 -1.71 19.88
N THR A 574 -41.52 -2.29 18.95
CA THR A 574 -42.63 -3.18 19.29
C THR A 574 -42.11 -4.53 19.82
N SER A 575 -42.99 -5.34 20.40
CA SER A 575 -42.60 -6.66 20.90
C SER A 575 -42.09 -7.57 19.78
N GLU A 576 -42.71 -7.51 18.61
CA GLU A 576 -42.34 -8.31 17.44
C GLU A 576 -40.95 -7.92 16.92
N CYS A 577 -40.65 -6.61 16.85
CA CYS A 577 -39.31 -6.13 16.52
C CYS A 577 -38.27 -6.57 17.56
N MET A 578 -38.59 -6.48 18.85
CA MET A 578 -37.67 -6.91 19.91
C MET A 578 -37.44 -8.43 19.88
N GLN A 579 -38.47 -9.24 19.65
CA GLN A 579 -38.34 -10.69 19.48
C GLN A 579 -37.45 -11.02 18.27
N SER A 580 -37.59 -10.31 17.14
CA SER A 580 -36.70 -10.51 15.99
C SER A 580 -35.23 -10.19 16.32
N VAL A 581 -34.96 -9.11 17.07
CA VAL A 581 -33.61 -8.79 17.57
C VAL A 581 -33.06 -9.90 18.47
N LEU A 582 -33.85 -10.36 19.43
CA LEU A 582 -33.45 -11.39 20.39
C LEU A 582 -33.23 -12.75 19.72
N LYS A 583 -34.04 -13.11 18.71
CA LYS A 583 -33.80 -14.29 17.87
C LYS A 583 -32.44 -14.18 17.16
N SER A 584 -32.15 -13.02 16.56
CA SER A 584 -30.88 -12.78 15.86
C SER A 584 -29.67 -12.88 16.80
N LEU A 585 -29.74 -12.28 17.99
CA LEU A 585 -28.72 -12.42 19.04
C LEU A 585 -28.57 -13.85 19.53
N ALA A 586 -29.67 -14.59 19.72
CA ALA A 586 -29.62 -15.99 20.13
C ALA A 586 -28.91 -16.87 19.10
N VAL A 587 -29.17 -16.65 17.80
CA VAL A 587 -28.44 -17.29 16.70
C VAL A 587 -26.97 -16.90 16.73
N PHE A 588 -26.66 -15.60 16.84
CA PHE A 588 -25.28 -15.10 16.89
C PHE A 588 -24.46 -15.72 18.05
N HIS A 589 -25.00 -15.70 19.27
CA HIS A 589 -24.36 -16.29 20.45
C HIS A 589 -24.21 -17.82 20.32
N THR A 590 -25.19 -18.50 19.72
CA THR A 590 -25.09 -19.93 19.43
C THR A 590 -23.87 -20.23 18.56
N LEU A 591 -23.63 -19.44 17.51
CA LEU A 591 -22.51 -19.66 16.59
C LEU A 591 -21.16 -19.45 17.27
N SER A 592 -21.10 -18.50 18.19
CA SER A 592 -19.94 -18.33 19.04
C SER A 592 -19.70 -19.55 19.96
N TYR A 593 -20.74 -20.09 20.60
CA TYR A 593 -20.64 -21.31 21.40
C TYR A 593 -20.26 -22.54 20.56
N ALA A 594 -20.85 -22.69 19.38
CA ALA A 594 -20.54 -23.77 18.46
C ALA A 594 -19.07 -23.71 18.03
N LEU A 595 -18.57 -22.53 17.65
CA LEU A 595 -17.16 -22.32 17.34
C LEU A 595 -16.26 -22.69 18.53
N LYS A 596 -16.61 -22.23 19.74
CA LYS A 596 -15.86 -22.51 20.96
C LYS A 596 -15.75 -24.01 21.28
N GLN A 597 -16.79 -24.79 20.97
CA GLN A 597 -16.81 -26.24 21.20
C GLN A 597 -16.13 -27.03 20.10
N GLN A 598 -16.40 -26.68 18.83
CA GLN A 598 -15.93 -27.44 17.67
C GLN A 598 -14.49 -27.07 17.27
N GLU A 599 -14.12 -25.80 17.42
CA GLU A 599 -12.83 -25.24 17.00
C GLU A 599 -12.28 -24.26 18.07
N PRO A 600 -11.89 -24.76 19.26
CA PRO A 600 -11.50 -23.92 20.40
C PRO A 600 -10.26 -23.05 20.13
N GLU A 601 -9.33 -23.50 19.29
CA GLU A 601 -8.16 -22.72 18.88
C GLU A 601 -8.55 -21.52 18.02
N THR A 602 -9.46 -21.71 17.06
CA THR A 602 -10.00 -20.63 16.24
C THR A 602 -10.79 -19.63 17.07
N PHE A 603 -11.61 -20.12 18.01
CA PHE A 603 -12.30 -19.25 18.96
C PHE A 603 -11.31 -18.43 19.81
N ALA A 604 -10.26 -19.06 20.33
CA ALA A 604 -9.24 -18.38 21.13
C ALA A 604 -8.50 -17.31 20.31
N TYR A 605 -8.19 -17.59 19.05
CA TYR A 605 -7.64 -16.61 18.12
C TYR A 605 -8.60 -15.42 17.92
N TYR A 606 -9.88 -15.67 17.63
CA TYR A 606 -10.87 -14.60 17.42
C TYR A 606 -11.08 -13.73 18.66
N LYS A 607 -11.15 -14.37 19.84
CA LYS A 607 -11.22 -13.69 21.13
C LYS A 607 -10.04 -12.75 21.35
N ASN A 608 -8.83 -13.11 20.89
CA ASN A 608 -7.63 -12.31 21.11
C ASN A 608 -7.47 -11.17 20.09
N GLU A 609 -8.06 -11.31 18.90
CA GLU A 609 -8.04 -10.25 17.88
C GLU A 609 -9.07 -9.14 18.14
N LEU A 610 -10.20 -9.48 18.76
CA LEU A 610 -11.24 -8.51 19.14
C LEU A 610 -10.90 -7.82 20.47
N VAL A 611 -10.73 -6.50 20.43
CA VAL A 611 -10.36 -5.70 21.60
C VAL A 611 -11.61 -5.17 22.30
N ASP A 612 -11.74 -5.43 23.60
CA ASP A 612 -12.77 -4.80 24.43
C ASP A 612 -12.43 -3.32 24.67
N VAL A 613 -13.17 -2.46 23.96
CA VAL A 613 -12.98 -1.01 24.00
C VAL A 613 -13.28 -0.43 25.39
N TRP A 614 -14.24 -1.00 26.11
CA TRP A 614 -14.59 -0.55 27.45
C TRP A 614 -13.50 -0.89 28.46
N ASP A 615 -12.93 -2.10 28.37
CA ASP A 615 -11.77 -2.46 29.19
C ASP A 615 -10.56 -1.59 28.88
N LEU A 616 -10.29 -1.32 27.61
CA LEU A 616 -9.21 -0.43 27.20
C LEU A 616 -9.39 1.00 27.75
N MET A 617 -10.59 1.57 27.60
CA MET A 617 -10.92 2.89 28.16
C MET A 617 -10.80 2.91 29.68
N ALA A 618 -11.24 1.85 30.37
CA ALA A 618 -11.18 1.77 31.83
C ALA A 618 -9.74 1.78 32.39
N HIS A 619 -8.75 1.39 31.59
CA HIS A 619 -7.33 1.49 31.94
C HIS A 619 -6.72 2.88 31.69
N ASN A 620 -7.43 3.78 30.99
CA ASN A 620 -7.00 5.17 30.84
C ASN A 620 -7.39 5.99 32.10
N PRO A 621 -6.42 6.58 32.84
CA PRO A 621 -6.71 7.39 34.02
C PRO A 621 -7.68 8.55 33.77
N GLU A 622 -7.64 9.15 32.58
CA GLU A 622 -8.51 10.28 32.20
C GLU A 622 -9.96 9.83 32.06
N PHE A 623 -10.21 8.60 31.61
CA PHE A 623 -11.55 8.06 31.45
C PHE A 623 -12.35 8.06 32.76
N LYS A 624 -11.68 7.79 33.89
CA LYS A 624 -12.33 7.88 35.20
C LYS A 624 -12.76 9.30 35.53
N MET A 625 -11.89 10.28 35.30
CA MET A 625 -12.20 11.69 35.53
C MET A 625 -13.38 12.14 34.65
N HIS A 626 -13.36 11.78 33.36
CA HIS A 626 -14.44 12.08 32.43
C HIS A 626 -15.76 11.42 32.83
N THR A 627 -15.71 10.19 33.33
CA THR A 627 -16.89 9.49 33.86
C THR A 627 -17.49 10.23 35.06
N GLU A 628 -16.67 10.72 36.00
CA GLU A 628 -17.14 11.51 37.15
C GLU A 628 -17.79 12.83 36.72
N THR A 629 -17.21 13.53 35.75
CA THR A 629 -17.79 14.74 35.14
C THR A 629 -19.14 14.43 34.49
N PHE A 630 -19.20 13.36 33.71
CA PHE A 630 -20.41 12.93 33.02
C PHE A 630 -21.54 12.59 34.01
N ILE A 631 -21.22 11.90 35.12
CA ILE A 631 -22.19 11.65 36.20
C ILE A 631 -22.76 12.97 36.73
N GLY A 632 -21.92 13.98 36.95
CA GLY A 632 -22.34 15.31 37.38
C GLY A 632 -23.32 15.97 36.40
N VAL A 633 -23.07 15.84 35.09
CA VAL A 633 -23.97 16.34 34.03
C VAL A 633 -25.35 15.68 34.12
N VAL A 634 -25.40 14.35 34.25
CA VAL A 634 -26.68 13.62 34.38
C VAL A 634 -27.39 14.02 35.68
N GLN A 635 -26.68 14.11 36.81
CA GLN A 635 -27.29 14.54 38.08
C GLN A 635 -27.89 15.94 38.00
N ALA A 636 -27.32 16.85 37.20
CA ALA A 636 -27.85 18.19 37.01
C ALA A 636 -29.15 18.22 36.19
N ILE A 637 -29.42 17.17 35.39
CA ILE A 637 -30.63 17.03 34.58
C ILE A 637 -31.80 16.44 35.38
N LEU A 638 -31.51 15.59 36.38
CA LEU A 638 -32.52 14.85 37.15
C LEU A 638 -33.25 15.71 38.18
N ASP A 639 -34.52 15.36 38.41
CA ASP A 639 -35.32 15.88 39.51
C ASP A 639 -35.26 14.93 40.72
N GLY A 640 -35.29 15.50 41.93
CA GLY A 640 -35.28 14.75 43.20
C GLY A 640 -33.89 14.28 43.65
N ASP A 641 -33.61 14.47 44.95
CA ASP A 641 -32.30 14.13 45.54
C ASP A 641 -32.04 12.62 45.57
N ASP A 642 -33.10 11.80 45.68
CA ASP A 642 -32.98 10.34 45.73
C ASP A 642 -32.48 9.76 44.40
N ASN A 643 -33.01 10.22 43.26
CA ASN A 643 -32.56 9.78 41.93
C ASN A 643 -31.12 10.22 41.66
N LYS A 644 -30.77 11.47 42.02
CA LYS A 644 -29.40 11.97 41.91
C LYS A 644 -28.43 11.14 42.74
N LYS A 645 -28.81 10.81 43.97
CA LYS A 645 -28.00 9.98 44.86
C LYS A 645 -27.84 8.57 44.32
N LEU A 646 -28.92 7.95 43.86
CA LEU A 646 -28.89 6.60 43.30
C LEU A 646 -27.95 6.51 42.09
N VAL A 647 -28.07 7.44 41.13
CA VAL A 647 -27.20 7.46 39.95
C VAL A 647 -25.73 7.59 40.35
N LYS A 648 -25.42 8.50 41.27
CA LYS A 648 -24.05 8.67 41.78
C LYS A 648 -23.53 7.40 42.47
N ASP A 649 -24.30 6.84 43.39
CA ASP A 649 -23.91 5.65 44.17
C ASP A 649 -23.71 4.41 43.26
N LYS A 650 -24.50 4.30 42.18
CA LYS A 650 -24.37 3.18 41.23
C LYS A 650 -23.25 3.42 40.20
N LEU A 651 -22.95 4.66 39.83
CA LEU A 651 -21.95 4.94 38.80
C LEU A 651 -20.55 5.25 39.33
N SER A 652 -20.38 5.60 40.61
CA SER A 652 -19.08 5.99 41.18
C SER A 652 -17.97 4.95 41.01
N ASP A 653 -18.33 3.67 40.96
CA ASP A 653 -17.40 2.55 40.80
C ASP A 653 -17.54 1.84 39.44
N ILE A 654 -18.12 2.49 38.43
CA ILE A 654 -18.37 1.85 37.12
C ILE A 654 -17.08 1.44 36.41
N VAL A 655 -16.03 2.28 36.49
CA VAL A 655 -14.72 1.97 35.91
C VAL A 655 -14.10 0.73 36.56
N GLN A 656 -14.14 0.63 37.88
CA GLN A 656 -13.66 -0.55 38.60
C GLN A 656 -14.52 -1.79 38.30
N LEU A 657 -15.82 -1.60 38.07
CA LEU A 657 -16.71 -2.69 37.65
C LEU A 657 -16.34 -3.22 36.26
N ILE A 658 -16.07 -2.34 35.30
CA ILE A 658 -15.63 -2.73 33.94
C ILE A 658 -14.37 -3.58 34.04
N MET A 659 -13.31 -3.10 34.70
CA MET A 659 -12.06 -3.85 34.87
C MET A 659 -12.27 -5.19 35.58
N LYS A 660 -13.14 -5.22 36.60
CA LYS A 660 -13.47 -6.44 37.34
C LYS A 660 -14.18 -7.47 36.46
N LEU A 661 -15.12 -7.03 35.62
CA LEU A 661 -15.86 -7.90 34.70
C LEU A 661 -14.95 -8.36 33.55
N ALA A 662 -14.13 -7.49 32.97
CA ALA A 662 -13.15 -7.87 31.95
C ALA A 662 -12.20 -8.98 32.45
N LYS A 663 -11.68 -8.83 33.68
CA LYS A 663 -10.88 -9.87 34.33
C LYS A 663 -11.66 -11.17 34.57
N TRP A 664 -12.94 -11.07 34.90
CA TRP A 664 -13.81 -12.24 35.07
C TRP A 664 -14.00 -12.98 33.73
N GLU A 665 -14.19 -12.26 32.64
CA GLU A 665 -14.42 -12.81 31.29
C GLU A 665 -13.21 -13.57 30.71
N GLN A 666 -11.99 -13.30 31.20
CA GLN A 666 -10.80 -14.03 30.75
C GLN A 666 -10.94 -15.56 30.91
N ASN A 667 -11.59 -16.01 31.99
CA ASN A 667 -11.77 -17.43 32.32
C ASN A 667 -13.24 -17.87 32.36
N ASN A 668 -14.17 -17.03 31.89
CA ASN A 668 -15.58 -17.38 31.93
C ASN A 668 -15.94 -18.34 30.79
N LYS A 669 -16.40 -19.55 31.14
CA LYS A 669 -16.80 -20.56 30.15
C LYS A 669 -18.05 -20.16 29.36
N HIS A 670 -18.86 -19.23 29.89
CA HIS A 670 -20.09 -18.74 29.26
C HIS A 670 -19.88 -17.48 28.40
N SER A 671 -18.65 -17.00 28.24
CA SER A 671 -18.38 -15.90 27.31
C SER A 671 -18.56 -16.34 25.86
N VAL A 672 -19.06 -15.41 25.06
CA VAL A 672 -19.21 -15.47 23.62
C VAL A 672 -18.62 -14.21 23.00
N ILE A 673 -18.38 -14.26 21.69
CA ILE A 673 -18.20 -13.06 20.88
C ILE A 673 -19.56 -12.34 20.84
N LEU A 674 -19.57 -11.08 21.22
CA LEU A 674 -20.74 -10.20 21.20
C LEU A 674 -20.83 -9.41 19.90
N GLN A 675 -22.03 -8.94 19.56
CA GLN A 675 -22.16 -7.84 18.61
C GLN A 675 -21.65 -6.54 19.26
N GLY A 676 -22.04 -6.29 20.52
CA GLY A 676 -21.39 -5.31 21.40
C GLY A 676 -21.95 -3.88 21.38
N ASP A 677 -22.89 -3.55 20.48
CA ASP A 677 -23.57 -2.24 20.43
C ASP A 677 -24.97 -2.33 19.79
N SER A 678 -25.84 -3.18 20.34
CA SER A 678 -27.14 -3.53 19.74
C SER A 678 -28.23 -2.55 20.14
N TRP A 679 -28.14 -1.30 19.68
CA TRP A 679 -29.17 -0.26 19.87
C TRP A 679 -29.89 0.07 18.55
N THR A 680 -31.02 0.79 18.61
CA THR A 680 -31.94 1.00 17.47
C THR A 680 -31.26 1.43 16.16
N ASN A 681 -30.24 2.30 16.21
CA ASN A 681 -29.56 2.79 15.00
C ASN A 681 -28.55 1.79 14.41
N ASN A 682 -28.20 0.73 15.13
CA ASN A 682 -27.35 -0.35 14.61
C ASN A 682 -28.17 -1.58 14.19
N ILE A 683 -29.49 -1.41 14.04
CA ILE A 683 -30.43 -2.48 13.75
C ILE A 683 -31.33 -2.08 12.58
N MET A 684 -31.30 -2.88 11.53
CA MET A 684 -32.08 -2.70 10.31
C MET A 684 -33.21 -3.72 10.27
N PHE A 685 -34.44 -3.27 10.01
CA PHE A 685 -35.65 -4.10 10.01
C PHE A 685 -36.28 -4.20 8.63
N LYS A 686 -36.77 -5.37 8.28
CA LYS A 686 -37.66 -5.59 7.13
C LYS A 686 -38.97 -6.15 7.63
N ILE A 687 -40.04 -5.36 7.49
CA ILE A 687 -41.38 -5.70 7.97
C ILE A 687 -42.26 -5.97 6.75
N GLN A 688 -42.78 -7.20 6.66
CA GLN A 688 -43.74 -7.61 5.63
C GLN A 688 -44.89 -8.36 6.32
N ASP A 689 -46.07 -7.75 6.32
CA ASP A 689 -47.24 -8.23 7.06
C ASP A 689 -46.88 -8.48 8.54
N ASP A 690 -47.06 -9.71 9.04
CA ASP A 690 -46.74 -10.13 10.41
C ASP A 690 -45.29 -10.65 10.57
N ASN A 691 -44.48 -10.65 9.49
CA ASN A 691 -43.10 -11.15 9.53
C ASN A 691 -42.10 -9.99 9.69
N VAL A 692 -41.30 -10.06 10.75
CA VAL A 692 -40.24 -9.09 11.04
C VAL A 692 -38.89 -9.80 10.94
N GLN A 693 -38.01 -9.26 10.08
CA GLN A 693 -36.63 -9.68 9.97
C GLN A 693 -35.69 -8.57 10.43
N THR A 694 -34.57 -8.96 11.02
CA THR A 694 -33.59 -8.03 11.55
C THR A 694 -32.18 -8.37 11.08
N ILE A 695 -31.43 -7.35 10.69
CA ILE A 695 -29.99 -7.42 10.46
C ILE A 695 -29.31 -6.42 11.40
N MET A 696 -28.36 -6.90 12.19
CA MET A 696 -27.49 -6.05 12.98
C MET A 696 -26.33 -5.57 12.09
N ILE A 697 -26.01 -4.30 12.23
CA ILE A 697 -24.86 -3.65 11.60
C ILE A 697 -23.97 -3.08 12.70
N ASP A 698 -22.83 -2.52 12.29
CA ASP A 698 -21.87 -1.89 13.18
C ASP A 698 -21.30 -2.84 14.25
N PHE A 699 -20.18 -3.50 13.90
CA PHE A 699 -19.52 -4.46 14.78
C PHE A 699 -18.28 -3.88 15.47
N GLN A 700 -18.19 -2.55 15.59
CA GLN A 700 -17.04 -1.86 16.19
C GLN A 700 -16.87 -2.19 17.67
N GLY A 701 -17.99 -2.39 18.39
CA GLY A 701 -18.02 -2.78 19.80
C GLY A 701 -17.85 -4.28 20.06
N SER A 702 -17.63 -5.11 19.04
CA SER A 702 -17.54 -6.56 19.21
C SER A 702 -16.34 -6.98 20.04
N ALA A 703 -16.59 -7.79 21.07
CA ALA A 703 -15.58 -8.31 22.00
C ALA A 703 -16.04 -9.64 22.60
N ASN A 704 -15.15 -10.35 23.31
CA ASN A 704 -15.52 -11.55 24.05
C ASN A 704 -16.04 -11.19 25.45
N SER A 705 -17.34 -11.39 25.70
CA SER A 705 -17.96 -11.16 27.01
C SER A 705 -19.24 -11.98 27.18
N ASN A 706 -20.03 -11.72 28.22
CA ASN A 706 -21.23 -12.48 28.54
C ASN A 706 -22.40 -12.12 27.60
N PRO A 707 -23.20 -13.09 27.10
CA PRO A 707 -24.30 -12.82 26.18
C PRO A 707 -25.39 -11.91 26.75
N MET A 708 -25.49 -11.79 28.09
CA MET A 708 -26.45 -10.87 28.69
C MET A 708 -26.09 -9.40 28.51
N VAL A 709 -24.85 -9.08 28.11
CA VAL A 709 -24.47 -7.72 27.75
C VAL A 709 -25.31 -7.27 26.56
N ASP A 710 -25.28 -7.98 25.43
CA ASP A 710 -26.07 -7.64 24.23
C ASP A 710 -27.58 -7.68 24.51
N VAL A 711 -28.08 -8.73 25.17
CA VAL A 711 -29.52 -8.91 25.41
C VAL A 711 -30.10 -7.80 26.28
N LEU A 712 -29.48 -7.48 27.42
CA LEU A 712 -29.97 -6.41 28.28
C LEU A 712 -29.77 -5.04 27.62
N TYR A 713 -28.66 -4.86 26.90
CA TYR A 713 -28.39 -3.61 26.19
C TYR A 713 -29.47 -3.32 25.15
N ALA A 714 -29.84 -4.30 24.31
CA ALA A 714 -30.94 -4.18 23.36
C ALA A 714 -32.26 -3.86 24.05
N ILE A 715 -32.63 -4.64 25.09
CA ILE A 715 -33.90 -4.45 25.81
C ILE A 715 -34.00 -3.03 26.38
N PHE A 716 -32.98 -2.54 27.08
CA PHE A 716 -33.09 -1.25 27.79
C PHE A 716 -32.88 -0.03 26.89
N ASN A 717 -32.08 -0.15 25.84
CA ASN A 717 -31.82 0.97 24.93
C ASN A 717 -32.84 1.09 23.80
N CYS A 718 -33.50 -0.01 23.39
CA CYS A 718 -34.46 0.00 22.27
C CYS A 718 -35.94 -0.01 22.68
N SER A 719 -36.27 0.02 23.97
CA SER A 719 -37.66 0.05 24.44
C SER A 719 -37.95 1.16 25.45
N ASP A 720 -39.23 1.42 25.69
CA ASP A 720 -39.71 2.28 26.78
C ASP A 720 -40.15 1.47 28.02
N ARG A 721 -40.41 2.17 29.13
CA ARG A 721 -40.87 1.56 30.39
C ARG A 721 -42.15 0.73 30.23
N ASN A 722 -43.12 1.22 29.46
CA ASN A 722 -44.44 0.57 29.36
C ASN A 722 -44.36 -0.75 28.60
N THR A 723 -43.56 -0.80 27.55
CA THR A 723 -43.34 -2.00 26.75
C THR A 723 -42.57 -3.04 27.57
N ARG A 724 -41.51 -2.63 28.29
CA ARG A 724 -40.81 -3.53 29.22
C ARG A 724 -41.74 -4.09 30.30
N ALA A 725 -42.56 -3.25 30.91
CA ALA A 725 -43.47 -3.69 31.98
C ALA A 725 -44.44 -4.81 31.53
N ARG A 726 -44.74 -4.90 30.23
CA ARG A 726 -45.59 -5.95 29.65
C ARG A 726 -44.81 -7.20 29.23
N HIS A 727 -43.60 -7.03 28.68
CA HIS A 727 -42.93 -8.09 27.92
C HIS A 727 -41.54 -8.50 28.45
N TYR A 728 -41.00 -7.85 29.49
CA TYR A 728 -39.60 -8.07 29.91
C TYR A 728 -39.25 -9.54 30.15
N TYR A 729 -40.03 -10.25 30.97
CA TYR A 729 -39.79 -11.68 31.24
C TYR A 729 -40.09 -12.57 30.03
N GLU A 730 -41.12 -12.22 29.25
CA GLU A 730 -41.46 -12.93 28.01
C GLU A 730 -40.29 -12.87 27.01
N TRP A 731 -39.64 -11.72 26.86
CA TRP A 731 -38.47 -11.53 26.00
C TRP A 731 -37.26 -12.34 26.45
N LEU A 732 -37.01 -12.42 27.76
CA LEU A 732 -35.93 -13.25 28.30
C LEU A 732 -36.18 -14.75 28.07
N ASP A 733 -37.42 -15.19 28.27
CA ASP A 733 -37.84 -16.56 27.99
C ASP A 733 -37.76 -16.88 26.50
N TYR A 734 -38.18 -15.94 25.65
CA TYR A 734 -38.10 -16.05 24.21
C TYR A 734 -36.65 -16.15 23.73
N TYR A 735 -35.76 -15.27 24.19
CA TYR A 735 -34.32 -15.35 23.89
C TYR A 735 -33.74 -16.70 24.27
N TYR A 736 -34.03 -17.18 25.49
CA TYR A 736 -33.51 -18.46 25.97
C TYR A 736 -34.04 -19.65 25.16
N SER A 737 -35.32 -19.60 24.76
CA SER A 737 -35.95 -20.59 23.89
C SER A 737 -35.28 -20.64 22.51
N GLU A 738 -35.07 -19.47 21.87
CA GLU A 738 -34.40 -19.41 20.57
C GLU A 738 -32.92 -19.81 20.66
N LEU A 739 -32.25 -19.55 21.80
CA LEU A 739 -30.90 -20.01 22.07
C LEU A 739 -30.85 -21.55 22.13
N ASP A 740 -31.75 -22.21 22.87
CA ASP A 740 -31.81 -23.68 22.92
C ASP A 740 -32.14 -24.30 21.56
N LYS A 741 -33.10 -23.70 20.84
CA LYS A 741 -33.48 -24.12 19.50
C LYS A 741 -32.29 -24.05 18.54
N SER A 742 -31.59 -22.92 18.51
CA SER A 742 -30.43 -22.75 17.63
C SER A 742 -29.26 -23.66 18.01
N LEU A 743 -28.95 -23.80 19.31
CA LEU A 743 -27.92 -24.73 19.81
C LEU A 743 -28.19 -26.18 19.40
N SER A 744 -29.46 -26.57 19.36
CA SER A 744 -29.85 -27.95 19.01
C SER A 744 -29.44 -28.34 17.59
N ASN A 745 -29.35 -27.39 16.66
CA ASN A 745 -28.86 -27.62 15.30
C ASN A 745 -27.38 -28.02 15.26
N PHE A 746 -26.62 -27.74 16.32
CA PHE A 746 -25.21 -28.14 16.49
C PHE A 746 -25.05 -29.34 17.43
N GLY A 747 -26.15 -30.00 17.80
CA GLY A 747 -26.16 -31.08 18.80
C GLY A 747 -25.87 -30.60 20.22
N LEU A 748 -26.00 -29.29 20.48
CA LEU A 748 -25.78 -28.68 21.80
C LEU A 748 -27.12 -28.43 22.50
N LYS A 749 -27.09 -28.27 23.82
CA LYS A 749 -28.27 -27.93 24.63
C LYS A 749 -27.96 -26.81 25.62
N SER A 750 -28.90 -25.88 25.75
CA SER A 750 -28.73 -24.69 26.58
C SER A 750 -28.47 -25.04 28.05
N ASN A 751 -29.11 -26.08 28.58
CA ASN A 751 -28.92 -26.56 29.96
C ASN A 751 -27.49 -27.03 30.29
N TYR A 752 -26.63 -27.30 29.30
CA TYR A 752 -25.22 -27.63 29.51
C TYR A 752 -24.28 -26.48 29.13
N ILE A 753 -24.62 -25.74 28.07
CA ILE A 753 -23.78 -24.65 27.54
C ILE A 753 -23.98 -23.35 28.31
N TYR A 754 -25.23 -22.96 28.53
CA TYR A 754 -25.60 -21.75 29.26
C TYR A 754 -26.92 -21.98 30.03
N PRO A 755 -26.85 -22.58 31.24
CA PRO A 755 -28.03 -22.90 32.05
C PRO A 755 -28.87 -21.66 32.40
N ARG A 756 -30.19 -21.81 32.52
CA ARG A 756 -31.09 -20.67 32.80
C ARG A 756 -30.82 -20.00 34.15
N ASP A 757 -30.51 -20.77 35.18
CA ASP A 757 -30.11 -20.25 36.49
C ASP A 757 -28.81 -19.44 36.42
N GLN A 758 -27.87 -19.86 35.57
CA GLN A 758 -26.66 -19.09 35.28
C GLN A 758 -26.97 -17.80 34.52
N MET A 759 -27.86 -17.83 33.53
CA MET A 759 -28.35 -16.64 32.83
C MET A 759 -29.00 -15.64 33.82
N ASP A 760 -29.85 -16.13 34.73
CA ASP A 760 -30.49 -15.29 35.75
C ASP A 760 -29.47 -14.67 36.72
N ALA A 761 -28.41 -15.42 37.08
CA ALA A 761 -27.31 -14.90 37.88
C ALA A 761 -26.47 -13.85 37.14
N ASP A 762 -26.21 -14.07 35.85
CA ASP A 762 -25.46 -13.14 35.01
C ASP A 762 -26.24 -11.86 34.75
N MET A 763 -27.57 -11.91 34.57
CA MET A 763 -28.40 -10.72 34.49
C MET A 763 -28.16 -9.76 35.67
N LYS A 764 -28.08 -10.30 36.89
CA LYS A 764 -27.78 -9.49 38.09
C LYS A 764 -26.33 -9.01 38.10
N ARG A 765 -25.39 -9.82 37.60
CA ARG A 765 -23.96 -9.48 37.55
C ARG A 765 -23.67 -8.32 36.60
N TYR A 766 -24.24 -8.35 35.40
CA TYR A 766 -24.05 -7.33 34.37
C TYR A 766 -25.07 -6.19 34.47
N GLY A 767 -26.16 -6.35 35.25
CA GLY A 767 -27.20 -5.33 35.42
C GLY A 767 -26.66 -3.95 35.77
N LYS A 768 -25.73 -3.85 36.74
CA LYS A 768 -25.09 -2.58 37.11
C LYS A 768 -24.24 -1.98 35.97
N LEU A 769 -23.57 -2.82 35.17
CA LEU A 769 -22.80 -2.37 34.00
C LEU A 769 -23.75 -1.78 32.95
N ILE A 770 -24.80 -2.52 32.58
CA ILE A 770 -25.75 -2.09 31.55
C ILE A 770 -26.54 -0.86 32.00
N PHE A 771 -26.90 -0.77 33.29
CA PHE A 771 -27.46 0.45 33.85
C PHE A 771 -26.55 1.63 33.60
N GLY A 772 -25.26 1.52 33.97
CA GLY A 772 -24.34 2.64 33.84
C GLY A 772 -24.10 3.06 32.40
N MET A 773 -23.92 2.09 31.51
CA MET A 773 -23.78 2.31 30.08
C MET A 773 -25.01 2.98 29.48
N SER A 774 -26.22 2.53 29.85
CA SER A 774 -27.48 3.11 29.36
C SER A 774 -27.70 4.55 29.85
N ILE A 775 -27.28 4.86 31.09
CA ILE A 775 -27.28 6.24 31.60
C ILE A 775 -26.29 7.12 30.84
N MET A 776 -25.09 6.60 30.57
CA MET A 776 -24.08 7.33 29.79
C MET A 776 -24.54 7.63 28.37
N LEU A 777 -25.17 6.65 27.73
CA LEU A 777 -25.69 6.81 26.39
C LEU A 777 -26.93 7.72 26.33
N ALA A 778 -27.77 7.77 27.38
CA ALA A 778 -28.99 8.57 27.34
C ALA A 778 -28.74 10.06 27.02
N ASN A 779 -27.62 10.66 27.48
CA ASN A 779 -27.27 12.04 27.15
C ASN A 779 -26.91 12.22 25.66
N VAL A 780 -26.26 11.22 25.06
CA VAL A 780 -25.84 11.25 23.66
C VAL A 780 -27.02 10.92 22.74
N LEU A 781 -27.72 9.83 23.02
CA LEU A 781 -28.74 9.26 22.14
C LEU A 781 -30.03 10.08 22.08
N MET A 782 -30.35 10.86 23.13
CA MET A 782 -31.59 11.64 23.21
C MET A 782 -31.48 13.07 22.67
N ARG A 783 -30.28 13.50 22.23
CA ARG A 783 -30.06 14.78 21.55
C ARG A 783 -30.86 14.87 20.26
N ASP A 784 -31.39 16.06 19.98
CA ASP A 784 -31.99 16.29 18.67
C ASP A 784 -30.91 16.44 17.57
N THR A 785 -31.36 16.55 16.33
CA THR A 785 -30.49 16.60 15.15
C THR A 785 -29.46 17.74 15.22
N ASN A 786 -29.83 18.91 15.73
CA ASN A 786 -28.94 20.07 15.76
C ASN A 786 -27.91 19.93 16.89
N GLU A 787 -28.34 19.51 18.08
CA GLU A 787 -27.43 19.28 19.21
C GLU A 787 -26.49 18.10 18.96
N ALA A 788 -26.94 17.10 18.20
CA ALA A 788 -26.09 15.99 17.78
C ALA A 788 -25.05 16.45 16.75
N LEU A 789 -25.41 17.35 15.83
CA LEU A 789 -24.47 17.99 14.91
C LEU A 789 -23.40 18.80 15.65
N GLU A 790 -23.81 19.65 16.58
CA GLU A 790 -22.89 20.45 17.38
C GLU A 790 -21.94 19.58 18.20
N LEU A 791 -22.44 18.48 18.78
CA LEU A 791 -21.60 17.50 19.47
C LEU A 791 -20.63 16.80 18.52
N MET A 792 -21.08 16.40 17.32
CA MET A 792 -20.21 15.80 16.31
C MET A 792 -19.15 16.78 15.81
N GLU A 793 -19.51 18.06 15.61
CA GLU A 793 -18.57 19.11 15.23
C GLU A 793 -17.55 19.37 16.34
N ALA A 794 -17.98 19.42 17.59
CA ALA A 794 -17.07 19.50 18.74
C ALA A 794 -16.11 18.30 18.75
N MET A 795 -16.60 17.06 18.59
CA MET A 795 -15.76 15.86 18.49
C MET A 795 -14.76 15.90 17.31
N ASN A 796 -15.08 16.65 16.25
CA ASN A 796 -14.21 16.81 15.08
C ASN A 796 -13.21 17.97 15.22
N THR A 797 -13.43 18.92 16.14
CA THR A 797 -12.71 20.21 16.16
C THR A 797 -11.94 20.48 17.45
N THR A 798 -12.36 19.90 18.58
CA THR A 798 -11.61 20.04 19.84
C THR A 798 -10.64 18.90 20.04
N ALA A 799 -9.43 19.24 20.48
CA ALA A 799 -8.42 18.32 20.97
C ALA A 799 -8.44 18.17 22.50
N ASP A 800 -9.28 18.96 23.18
CA ASP A 800 -9.36 18.98 24.63
C ASP A 800 -10.59 18.19 25.09
N MET A 801 -10.34 17.05 25.73
CA MET A 801 -11.41 16.21 26.28
C MET A 801 -12.25 16.95 27.34
N ASN A 802 -11.72 17.97 28.00
CA ASN A 802 -12.51 18.79 28.93
C ASN A 802 -13.50 19.68 28.18
N GLU A 803 -13.08 20.32 27.08
CA GLU A 803 -13.98 21.09 26.21
C GLU A 803 -15.06 20.19 25.58
N LEU A 804 -14.68 18.96 25.16
CA LEU A 804 -15.66 17.97 24.70
C LEU A 804 -16.67 17.62 25.79
N MET A 805 -16.21 17.39 27.02
CA MET A 805 -17.09 17.08 28.15
C MET A 805 -17.98 18.27 28.55
N GLU A 806 -17.49 19.52 28.42
CA GLU A 806 -18.30 20.73 28.57
C GLU A 806 -19.40 20.81 27.49
N SER A 807 -19.09 20.45 26.25
CA SER A 807 -20.08 20.37 25.17
C SER A 807 -21.18 19.34 25.43
N MET A 808 -20.88 18.32 26.25
CA MET A 808 -21.86 17.32 26.72
C MET A 808 -22.72 17.81 27.90
N GLY A 809 -22.38 18.95 28.49
CA GLY A 809 -23.05 19.54 29.65
C GLY A 809 -24.52 19.90 29.40
N ASN A 810 -25.31 20.01 30.47
CA ASN A 810 -26.72 20.36 30.36
C ASN A 810 -26.98 21.78 29.81
N GLN A 811 -25.99 22.67 29.88
CA GLN A 811 -26.08 24.05 29.37
C GLN A 811 -26.13 24.11 27.84
N THR A 812 -25.67 23.06 27.15
CA THR A 812 -25.73 22.96 25.68
C THR A 812 -27.00 22.27 25.19
N LEU A 813 -27.84 21.78 26.10
CA LEU A 813 -29.08 21.09 25.77
C LEU A 813 -30.27 22.03 25.81
N ASN A 814 -31.15 21.93 24.81
CA ASN A 814 -32.43 22.58 24.83
C ASN A 814 -33.41 21.90 25.80
N ASN A 815 -34.44 22.64 26.22
CA ASN A 815 -35.42 22.15 27.19
C ASN A 815 -36.11 20.84 26.76
N GLY A 816 -36.36 20.65 25.46
CA GLY A 816 -36.97 19.43 24.95
C GLY A 816 -36.07 18.21 25.16
N THR A 817 -34.78 18.37 24.89
CA THR A 817 -33.75 17.33 25.08
C THR A 817 -33.53 17.02 26.55
N ILE A 818 -33.43 18.04 27.41
CA ILE A 818 -33.34 17.86 28.86
C ILE A 818 -34.50 17.00 29.38
N VAL A 819 -35.74 17.28 28.93
CA VAL A 819 -36.92 16.49 29.31
C VAL A 819 -36.83 15.05 28.80
N ARG A 820 -36.37 14.82 27.56
CA ARG A 820 -36.19 13.46 27.01
C ARG A 820 -35.13 12.66 27.76
N VAL A 821 -33.96 13.25 28.01
CA VAL A 821 -32.86 12.63 28.77
C VAL A 821 -33.33 12.30 30.18
N ARG A 822 -33.95 13.26 30.89
CA ARG A 822 -34.50 13.05 32.24
C ARG A 822 -35.48 11.89 32.26
N ARG A 823 -36.49 11.91 31.39
CA ARG A 823 -37.50 10.86 31.32
C ARG A 823 -36.86 9.49 31.06
N LYS A 824 -35.92 9.40 30.11
CA LYS A 824 -35.22 8.14 29.82
C LYS A 824 -34.45 7.63 31.02
N VAL A 825 -33.73 8.49 31.74
CA VAL A 825 -32.96 8.10 32.94
C VAL A 825 -33.88 7.67 34.08
N GLU A 826 -34.97 8.40 34.34
CA GLU A 826 -35.96 8.02 35.36
C GLU A 826 -36.62 6.68 35.04
N GLU A 827 -36.96 6.43 33.77
CA GLU A 827 -37.47 5.13 33.32
C GLU A 827 -36.46 4.00 33.50
N LEU A 828 -35.17 4.26 33.29
CA LEU A 828 -34.09 3.28 33.53
C LEU A 828 -33.95 3.00 35.03
N ILE A 829 -33.92 4.03 35.88
CA ILE A 829 -33.89 3.88 37.35
C ILE A 829 -35.05 3.00 37.82
N ASP A 830 -36.27 3.33 37.40
CA ASP A 830 -37.48 2.58 37.72
C ASP A 830 -37.35 1.11 37.32
N CYS A 831 -36.98 0.84 36.06
CA CYS A 831 -36.96 -0.51 35.53
C CYS A 831 -35.85 -1.36 36.17
N PHE A 832 -34.63 -0.83 36.28
CA PHE A 832 -33.51 -1.59 36.85
C PHE A 832 -33.74 -1.88 38.34
N THR A 833 -34.36 -0.95 39.08
CA THR A 833 -34.75 -1.18 40.48
C THR A 833 -35.87 -2.22 40.57
N HIS A 834 -36.91 -2.08 39.75
CA HIS A 834 -38.06 -3.00 39.75
C HIS A 834 -37.66 -4.44 39.43
N TYR A 835 -36.78 -4.64 38.46
CA TYR A 835 -36.28 -5.97 38.08
C TYR A 835 -35.14 -6.49 38.98
N GLY A 836 -34.71 -5.71 39.99
CA GLY A 836 -33.67 -6.12 40.95
C GLY A 836 -32.28 -6.26 40.32
N LEU A 837 -31.98 -5.42 39.33
CA LEU A 837 -30.69 -5.37 38.62
C LEU A 837 -29.70 -4.39 39.25
N ILE A 838 -30.17 -3.44 40.05
CA ILE A 838 -29.35 -2.47 40.80
C ILE A 838 -29.74 -2.36 42.26
#